data_AF-A0A552DJI4-F1
#
_entry.id   AF-A0A552DJI4-F1
#
_cell.length_a   1.000
_cell.length_b   1.000
_cell.length_c   1.000
_cell.angle_alpha   90.00
_cell.angle_beta   90.00
_cell.angle_gamma   90.00
#
_symmetry.space_group_name_H-M   'P 1'
#
loop_
_entity.id
_entity.type
_entity.pdbx_description
1 polymer ?
#
loop_
_entity_poly.entity_id
_entity_poly.type
_entity_poly.pdbx_seq_one_letter_code
_entity_poly.pdbx_strand_id
1 'polypeptide(L)'
;MNENQAGKNLNIEGGVQAVAGENLGTVNQYISIQKSEIEITNQPLITGSPYLGLRKFEVDDKDRFFGRDNWIIELTDYLKPKNVLLLLGASGSGKSSLVQAGLIPKLKDDFGANRLVNLTFVPDVNPFESFYGCLLANRYKQSQAKLAQAVKEDTLIKVVEGLKNNSDLWFIFIDQFEELFTRTPKTERDIFIKSLVKLIEKNNSLVKIVMTMRADFLDKLSPYPSLGKIHDQYSKMLTDMDESQLRLAIAEPAARNGVIFEQGLINQIVADFYERAGSLPLLQYTLDLLWEKDHIQERVLNIKIYQEIGGVTGALEKQADKIYSQFNEQQRKAAEEIFLELISLEGEKVVSRRADKSSFEQEEMQREVLYQLIDNRLLVSKGEDGKATVEVAHEALLRSWKVLQDLIREKEEIIVLRSRLYADAKQWDDLQKQDAVKASSELWGGSKLAKIVEFQKNNSLPNLNTVAIEFIKASISQAERQKNEKIRTARRIAAGSLVAVVVSTGLGFMAWKQTQQAELNLANARGFSSLSLFDKGKELDAFVEAIKAGKTLQKQHKYDKEVTNALQELLNRKSERNRLEGHYALVNSVNFTPDGKTLVSGSADKTIKLWNVETGQEIRTLKGHDDSVSSVNFSPDGKTLVSGSRDKTIKLWDVETGQEIRTLKGHYALVNSVNFSPDGKTLVSGSADNTIKLWNVETGQEIRTLKGHDN
;
A
#
# COMPACT_ATOMS: atom_id res chain seq x y z
N MET A 1 31.55 -23.98 -71.42
CA MET A 1 31.67 -22.54 -71.10
C MET A 1 30.63 -22.26 -70.02
N ASN A 2 30.90 -22.66 -68.77
CA ASN A 2 31.82 -22.03 -67.79
C ASN A 2 31.25 -20.69 -67.31
N GLU A 3 31.18 -20.34 -66.02
CA GLU A 3 31.40 -21.12 -64.78
C GLU A 3 30.83 -20.33 -63.57
N ASN A 4 30.77 -20.98 -62.41
CA ASN A 4 30.58 -20.46 -61.03
C ASN A 4 30.96 -18.97 -60.78
N GLN A 5 30.38 -18.21 -59.83
CA GLN A 5 30.26 -18.59 -58.40
C GLN A 5 29.38 -17.64 -57.53
N ALA A 6 28.72 -18.25 -56.53
CA ALA A 6 28.06 -17.79 -55.28
C ALA A 6 28.04 -16.31 -54.80
N GLY A 7 26.95 -15.91 -54.11
CA GLY A 7 26.86 -14.59 -53.43
C GLY A 7 25.65 -14.25 -52.51
N LYS A 8 25.25 -15.13 -51.57
CA LYS A 8 24.34 -14.88 -50.40
C LYS A 8 22.85 -14.53 -50.63
N ASN A 9 21.98 -15.44 -50.21
CA ASN A 9 20.61 -15.14 -49.76
C ASN A 9 20.62 -14.42 -48.40
N LEU A 10 19.63 -13.55 -48.18
CA LEU A 10 19.14 -13.14 -46.86
C LEU A 10 17.62 -13.34 -46.85
N ASN A 11 17.15 -14.45 -46.28
CA ASN A 11 15.72 -14.67 -46.06
C ASN A 11 15.24 -13.73 -44.96
N ILE A 12 14.17 -12.99 -45.24
CA ILE A 12 13.34 -12.33 -44.22
C ILE A 12 12.13 -13.25 -44.00
N GLU A 13 12.24 -14.17 -43.05
CA GLU A 13 11.11 -14.99 -42.59
C GLU A 13 10.55 -14.41 -41.28
N GLY A 14 9.25 -14.10 -41.30
CA GLY A 14 8.54 -13.47 -40.18
C GLY A 14 7.10 -13.08 -40.54
N GLY A 15 6.49 -13.78 -41.50
CA GLY A 15 5.13 -13.49 -41.96
C GLY A 15 4.07 -14.12 -41.07
N VAL A 16 3.26 -13.30 -40.40
CA VAL A 16 2.03 -13.75 -39.73
C VAL A 16 0.90 -13.78 -40.75
N GLN A 17 0.46 -14.98 -41.16
CA GLN A 17 -0.79 -15.13 -41.90
C GLN A 17 -1.99 -15.00 -40.94
N ALA A 18 -2.93 -14.12 -41.27
CA ALA A 18 -4.25 -14.06 -40.65
C ALA A 18 -5.33 -14.43 -41.68
N VAL A 19 -6.27 -15.27 -41.27
CA VAL A 19 -7.32 -15.85 -42.13
C VAL A 19 -8.45 -14.83 -42.35
N ALA A 20 -8.97 -14.76 -43.57
CA ALA A 20 -10.08 -13.88 -43.92
C ALA A 20 -11.43 -14.35 -43.31
N GLY A 21 -12.21 -13.39 -42.82
CA GLY A 21 -13.58 -13.56 -42.33
C GLY A 21 -14.39 -12.28 -42.55
N GLU A 22 -15.67 -12.39 -42.88
CA GLU A 22 -16.42 -11.36 -43.61
C GLU A 22 -17.02 -10.22 -42.75
N ASN A 23 -17.09 -9.02 -43.36
CA ASN A 23 -18.02 -7.92 -43.10
C ASN A 23 -18.49 -7.65 -41.64
N LEU A 24 -17.78 -6.75 -40.96
CA LEU A 24 -18.29 -5.99 -39.81
C LEU A 24 -18.19 -4.48 -40.06
N GLY A 25 -19.30 -3.78 -39.87
CA GLY A 25 -19.42 -2.35 -40.16
C GLY A 25 -18.75 -1.45 -39.11
N THR A 26 -17.89 -0.55 -39.58
CA THR A 26 -17.50 0.73 -38.94
C THR A 26 -17.46 0.76 -37.41
N VAL A 27 -16.40 0.20 -36.85
CA VAL A 27 -15.80 0.65 -35.58
C VAL A 27 -14.37 1.05 -35.93
N ASN A 28 -13.95 2.27 -35.57
CA ASN A 28 -12.63 2.87 -35.79
C ASN A 28 -11.69 2.06 -36.69
N GLN A 29 -11.65 2.38 -38.00
CA GLN A 29 -10.75 1.72 -38.94
C GLN A 29 -9.31 1.74 -38.42
N TYR A 30 -8.80 0.53 -38.16
CA TYR A 30 -7.39 0.21 -37.95
C TYR A 30 -6.49 0.93 -38.97
N ILE A 31 -5.42 1.58 -38.50
CA ILE A 31 -4.22 2.12 -39.20
C ILE A 31 -3.50 2.94 -38.10
N SER A 32 -2.23 2.68 -37.75
CA SER A 32 -1.10 3.21 -38.53
C SER A 32 0.29 2.54 -38.37
N ILE A 33 0.42 1.26 -37.97
CA ILE A 33 1.71 0.52 -38.13
C ILE A 33 2.04 0.24 -39.62
N GLN A 34 1.09 0.48 -40.55
CA GLN A 34 1.32 0.38 -42.01
C GLN A 34 1.55 1.71 -42.74
N LYS A 35 1.37 2.87 -42.08
CA LYS A 35 1.67 4.16 -42.74
C LYS A 35 3.18 4.37 -42.75
N SER A 36 3.72 4.77 -43.90
CA SER A 36 5.12 5.19 -43.97
C SER A 36 5.36 6.48 -43.16
N GLU A 37 6.60 6.72 -42.73
CA GLU A 37 6.99 7.98 -42.05
C GLU A 37 6.60 9.22 -42.88
N ILE A 38 6.64 9.09 -44.21
CA ILE A 38 6.23 10.10 -45.19
C ILE A 38 4.71 10.36 -45.13
N GLU A 39 3.88 9.32 -44.99
CA GLU A 39 2.43 9.47 -44.81
C GLU A 39 2.02 10.06 -43.45
N ILE A 40 2.84 9.87 -42.41
CA ILE A 40 2.62 10.49 -41.11
C ILE A 40 3.00 11.97 -41.17
N THR A 41 4.20 12.29 -41.66
CA THR A 41 4.71 13.67 -41.74
C THR A 41 3.98 14.56 -42.76
N ASN A 42 3.28 13.98 -43.74
CA ASN A 42 2.38 14.72 -44.65
C ASN A 42 1.02 15.10 -44.02
N GLN A 43 0.65 14.58 -42.85
CA GLN A 43 -0.58 14.97 -42.17
C GLN A 43 -0.44 16.36 -41.51
N PRO A 44 -1.55 17.09 -41.26
CA PRO A 44 -1.53 18.35 -40.51
C PRO A 44 -0.90 18.14 -39.12
N LEU A 45 0.09 18.97 -38.77
CA LEU A 45 0.70 18.92 -37.44
C LEU A 45 -0.28 19.48 -36.39
N ILE A 46 -0.67 18.65 -35.43
CA ILE A 46 -1.43 19.05 -34.25
C ILE A 46 -0.43 19.22 -33.11
N THR A 47 -0.18 20.46 -32.67
CA THR A 47 0.89 20.78 -31.71
C THR A 47 0.57 20.40 -30.27
N GLY A 48 -0.72 20.30 -29.91
CA GLY A 48 -1.14 19.88 -28.57
C GLY A 48 -0.82 18.41 -28.30
N SER A 49 -0.22 18.13 -27.15
CA SER A 49 0.08 16.75 -26.70
C SER A 49 -1.15 15.85 -26.79
N PRO A 50 -1.06 14.68 -27.44
CA PRO A 50 -2.15 13.71 -27.47
C PRO A 50 -2.16 12.83 -26.21
N TYR A 51 -1.12 12.90 -25.39
CA TYR A 51 -1.00 12.21 -24.11
C TYR A 51 -1.56 13.10 -22.99
N LEU A 52 -2.19 12.50 -21.98
CA LEU A 52 -2.90 13.26 -20.95
C LEU A 52 -2.10 13.47 -19.66
N GLY A 53 -0.87 12.97 -19.63
CA GLY A 53 -0.01 12.96 -18.46
C GLY A 53 -0.54 12.01 -17.38
N LEU A 54 -0.63 12.51 -16.14
CA LEU A 54 -1.22 11.76 -15.01
C LEU A 54 -2.76 11.78 -14.98
N ARG A 55 -3.43 12.45 -15.92
CA ARG A 55 -4.90 12.47 -15.99
C ARG A 55 -5.43 11.17 -16.62
N LYS A 56 -6.59 10.70 -16.14
CA LYS A 56 -7.33 9.63 -16.80
C LYS A 56 -7.96 10.15 -18.10
N PHE A 57 -8.21 9.24 -19.05
CA PHE A 57 -8.94 9.59 -20.27
C PHE A 57 -10.43 9.72 -19.95
N GLU A 58 -11.06 10.77 -20.44
CA GLU A 58 -12.49 11.02 -20.31
C GLU A 58 -13.24 10.64 -21.60
N VAL A 59 -14.57 10.77 -21.60
CA VAL A 59 -15.43 10.33 -22.72
C VAL A 59 -15.11 11.03 -24.05
N ASP A 60 -14.60 12.26 -24.00
CA ASP A 60 -14.26 13.05 -25.19
C ASP A 60 -12.83 12.78 -25.70
N ASP A 61 -11.99 12.04 -24.95
CA ASP A 61 -10.63 11.66 -25.36
C ASP A 61 -10.58 10.37 -26.21
N LYS A 62 -11.73 9.88 -26.71
CA LYS A 62 -11.84 8.61 -27.45
C LYS A 62 -10.85 8.49 -28.62
N ASP A 63 -10.55 9.60 -29.29
CA ASP A 63 -9.69 9.64 -30.47
C ASP A 63 -8.18 9.68 -30.13
N ARG A 64 -7.85 9.66 -28.82
CA ARG A 64 -6.50 9.59 -28.24
C ARG A 64 -6.23 8.25 -27.53
N PHE A 65 -7.27 7.41 -27.34
CA PHE A 65 -7.20 6.20 -26.51
C PHE A 65 -7.07 4.94 -27.38
N PHE A 66 -5.91 4.28 -27.33
CA PHE A 66 -5.57 3.12 -28.16
C PHE A 66 -5.02 1.95 -27.35
N GLY A 67 -4.94 0.77 -27.97
CA GLY A 67 -4.33 -0.41 -27.37
C GLY A 67 -5.25 -1.16 -26.40
N ARG A 68 -6.54 -0.83 -26.36
CA ARG A 68 -7.56 -1.58 -25.59
C ARG A 68 -8.78 -1.97 -26.42
N ASP A 69 -8.65 -1.92 -27.74
CA ASP A 69 -9.74 -2.12 -28.71
C ASP A 69 -10.44 -3.47 -28.54
N ASN A 70 -9.67 -4.56 -28.36
CA ASN A 70 -10.20 -5.89 -28.06
C ASN A 70 -11.00 -5.91 -26.74
N TRP A 71 -10.53 -5.20 -25.70
CA TRP A 71 -11.24 -5.06 -24.43
C TRP A 71 -12.53 -4.24 -24.57
N ILE A 72 -12.53 -3.19 -25.40
CA ILE A 72 -13.75 -2.40 -25.70
C ILE A 72 -14.80 -3.29 -26.36
N ILE A 73 -14.39 -4.10 -27.36
CA ILE A 73 -15.28 -5.04 -28.04
C ILE A 73 -15.82 -6.09 -27.05
N GLU A 74 -14.94 -6.77 -26.29
CA GLU A 74 -15.33 -7.80 -25.34
C GLU A 74 -16.33 -7.27 -24.28
N LEU A 75 -16.07 -6.10 -23.70
CA LEU A 75 -16.96 -5.51 -22.69
C LEU A 75 -18.28 -5.02 -23.30
N THR A 76 -18.27 -4.55 -24.55
CA THR A 76 -19.50 -4.19 -25.28
C THR A 76 -20.36 -5.43 -25.54
N ASP A 77 -19.77 -6.51 -26.04
CA ASP A 77 -20.47 -7.77 -26.29
C ASP A 77 -20.97 -8.42 -24.99
N TYR A 78 -20.19 -8.34 -23.90
CA TYR A 78 -20.59 -8.79 -22.57
C TYR A 78 -21.84 -8.05 -22.05
N LEU A 79 -21.92 -6.74 -22.28
CA LEU A 79 -23.04 -5.90 -21.84
C LEU A 79 -24.27 -5.95 -22.74
N LYS A 80 -24.23 -6.63 -23.90
CA LYS A 80 -25.43 -6.90 -24.71
C LYS A 80 -26.47 -7.73 -23.92
N PRO A 81 -26.16 -8.97 -23.46
CA PRO A 81 -27.10 -9.78 -22.67
C PRO A 81 -27.09 -9.48 -21.16
N LYS A 82 -26.03 -8.87 -20.60
CA LYS A 82 -25.91 -8.62 -19.16
C LYS A 82 -26.13 -7.15 -18.79
N ASN A 83 -26.60 -6.93 -17.56
CA ASN A 83 -26.89 -5.60 -17.02
C ASN A 83 -25.86 -5.12 -15.98
N VAL A 84 -24.93 -5.97 -15.57
CA VAL A 84 -23.93 -5.68 -14.52
C VAL A 84 -22.54 -6.11 -14.97
N LEU A 85 -21.54 -5.29 -14.67
CA LEU A 85 -20.11 -5.57 -14.85
C LEU A 85 -19.30 -5.01 -13.66
N LEU A 86 -18.48 -5.85 -13.03
CA LEU A 86 -17.47 -5.44 -12.06
C LEU A 86 -16.07 -5.60 -12.68
N LEU A 87 -15.50 -4.50 -13.18
CA LEU A 87 -14.18 -4.49 -13.80
C LEU A 87 -13.08 -4.32 -12.75
N LEU A 88 -12.36 -5.41 -12.50
CA LEU A 88 -11.24 -5.51 -11.56
C LEU A 88 -9.90 -5.24 -12.25
N GLY A 89 -8.86 -4.94 -11.47
CA GLY A 89 -7.49 -4.82 -11.98
C GLY A 89 -6.59 -3.96 -11.09
N ALA A 90 -5.29 -3.93 -11.38
CA ALA A 90 -4.31 -3.18 -10.59
C ALA A 90 -4.56 -1.65 -10.56
N SER A 91 -4.00 -0.97 -9.55
CA SER A 91 -3.95 0.50 -9.52
C SER A 91 -3.13 1.00 -10.72
N GLY A 92 -3.68 1.91 -11.53
CA GLY A 92 -3.07 2.40 -12.76
C GLY A 92 -3.24 1.52 -14.03
N SER A 93 -3.95 0.39 -13.99
CA SER A 93 -4.12 -0.48 -15.19
C SER A 93 -5.05 0.08 -16.30
N GLY A 94 -5.57 1.29 -16.13
CA GLY A 94 -6.40 1.99 -17.12
C GLY A 94 -7.90 1.68 -17.07
N LYS A 95 -8.41 1.03 -16.00
CA LYS A 95 -9.83 0.67 -15.83
C LYS A 95 -10.81 1.82 -16.14
N SER A 96 -10.63 2.97 -15.50
CA SER A 96 -11.49 4.14 -15.68
C SER A 96 -11.42 4.67 -17.12
N SER A 97 -10.21 4.83 -17.67
CA SER A 97 -9.98 5.23 -19.05
C SER A 97 -10.65 4.29 -20.07
N LEU A 98 -10.58 2.97 -19.84
CA LEU A 98 -11.23 1.97 -20.69
C LEU A 98 -12.76 2.10 -20.71
N VAL A 99 -13.38 2.35 -19.55
CA VAL A 99 -14.83 2.57 -19.49
C VAL A 99 -15.20 3.91 -20.12
N GLN A 100 -14.44 4.97 -19.82
CA GLN A 100 -14.79 6.33 -20.23
C GLN A 100 -14.47 6.64 -21.69
N ALA A 101 -13.22 6.47 -22.13
CA ALA A 101 -12.81 6.80 -23.50
C ALA A 101 -13.07 5.65 -24.51
N GLY A 102 -13.32 4.43 -24.02
CA GLY A 102 -13.60 3.27 -24.86
C GLY A 102 -15.07 2.85 -24.85
N LEU A 103 -15.52 2.25 -23.74
CA LEU A 103 -16.82 1.58 -23.66
C LEU A 103 -18.01 2.54 -23.80
N ILE A 104 -18.00 3.70 -23.12
CA ILE A 104 -19.09 4.68 -23.20
C ILE A 104 -19.26 5.22 -24.64
N PRO A 105 -18.20 5.70 -25.34
CA PRO A 105 -18.27 6.07 -26.76
C PRO A 105 -18.80 4.94 -27.64
N LYS A 106 -18.29 3.71 -27.47
CA LYS A 106 -18.76 2.56 -28.26
C LYS A 106 -20.26 2.28 -28.04
N LEU A 107 -20.75 2.40 -26.81
CA LEU A 107 -22.19 2.26 -26.51
C LEU A 107 -23.02 3.45 -27.04
N LYS A 108 -22.47 4.68 -27.10
CA LYS A 108 -23.14 5.81 -27.77
C LYS A 108 -23.28 5.58 -29.27
N ASP A 109 -22.27 4.99 -29.91
CA ASP A 109 -22.29 4.67 -31.33
C ASP A 109 -23.30 3.54 -31.62
N ASP A 110 -23.37 2.50 -30.77
CA ASP A 110 -24.28 1.34 -30.96
C ASP A 110 -25.75 1.63 -30.62
N PHE A 111 -26.05 2.42 -29.58
CA PHE A 111 -27.42 2.70 -29.13
C PHE A 111 -27.95 4.09 -29.55
N GLY A 112 -27.08 4.94 -30.11
CA GLY A 112 -27.37 6.32 -30.47
C GLY A 112 -27.13 7.29 -29.31
N ALA A 113 -26.30 8.30 -29.53
CA ALA A 113 -25.83 9.24 -28.51
C ALA A 113 -26.95 9.94 -27.70
N ASN A 114 -28.09 10.23 -28.33
CA ASN A 114 -29.24 10.89 -27.67
C ASN A 114 -30.07 9.95 -26.78
N ARG A 115 -29.80 8.64 -26.78
CA ARG A 115 -30.53 7.63 -25.99
C ARG A 115 -29.73 7.07 -24.82
N LEU A 116 -28.42 7.30 -24.77
CA LEU A 116 -27.55 6.87 -23.68
C LEU A 116 -27.44 7.98 -22.61
N VAL A 117 -28.02 7.75 -21.44
CA VAL A 117 -27.84 8.63 -20.27
C VAL A 117 -26.62 8.12 -19.48
N ASN A 118 -25.53 8.89 -19.49
CA ASN A 118 -24.27 8.51 -18.86
C ASN A 118 -24.17 9.07 -17.43
N LEU A 119 -24.42 8.23 -16.44
CA LEU A 119 -24.38 8.56 -15.02
C LEU A 119 -23.07 8.08 -14.38
N THR A 120 -21.95 8.75 -14.71
CA THR A 120 -20.64 8.51 -14.07
C THR A 120 -20.52 9.24 -12.73
N PHE A 121 -20.09 8.55 -11.68
CA PHE A 121 -19.65 9.15 -10.42
C PHE A 121 -18.61 8.29 -9.69
N VAL A 122 -17.87 8.91 -8.76
CA VAL A 122 -17.01 8.22 -7.78
C VAL A 122 -17.69 8.30 -6.42
N PRO A 123 -17.82 7.19 -5.66
CA PRO A 123 -18.30 7.22 -4.28
C PRO A 123 -17.39 8.06 -3.38
N ASP A 124 -17.97 8.83 -2.47
CA ASP A 124 -17.21 9.56 -1.45
C ASP A 124 -17.86 9.40 -0.06
N VAL A 125 -17.73 10.37 0.86
CA VAL A 125 -18.27 10.29 2.23
C VAL A 125 -19.77 9.95 2.25
N ASN A 126 -20.55 10.45 1.28
CA ASN A 126 -21.92 9.99 1.04
C ASN A 126 -22.15 9.64 -0.45
N PRO A 127 -22.21 8.36 -0.83
CA PRO A 127 -22.36 7.94 -2.22
C PRO A 127 -23.73 8.29 -2.84
N PHE A 128 -24.75 8.57 -2.01
CA PHE A 128 -26.02 9.10 -2.50
C PHE A 128 -25.93 10.57 -2.92
N GLU A 129 -25.07 11.36 -2.27
CA GLU A 129 -24.77 12.74 -2.70
C GLU A 129 -23.89 12.75 -3.96
N SER A 130 -22.91 11.84 -4.06
CA SER A 130 -22.15 11.63 -5.29
C SER A 130 -23.08 11.33 -6.49
N PHE A 131 -24.10 10.49 -6.28
CA PHE A 131 -25.11 10.18 -7.31
C PHE A 131 -26.08 11.34 -7.56
N TYR A 132 -26.46 12.12 -6.54
CA TYR A 132 -27.24 13.35 -6.69
C TYR A 132 -26.51 14.39 -7.57
N GLY A 133 -25.22 14.64 -7.31
CA GLY A 133 -24.38 15.52 -8.13
C GLY A 133 -24.28 15.06 -9.59
N CYS A 134 -24.17 13.74 -9.80
CA CYS A 134 -24.19 13.13 -11.13
C CYS A 134 -25.50 13.39 -11.91
N LEU A 135 -26.66 13.34 -11.23
CA LEU A 135 -27.96 13.67 -11.82
C LEU A 135 -28.04 15.16 -12.19
N LEU A 136 -27.53 16.06 -11.35
CA LEU A 136 -27.47 17.49 -11.67
C LEU A 136 -26.57 17.77 -12.89
N ALA A 137 -25.40 17.13 -12.98
CA ALA A 137 -24.52 17.22 -14.13
C ALA A 137 -25.20 16.72 -15.43
N ASN A 138 -26.06 15.71 -15.31
CA ASN A 138 -26.92 15.20 -16.40
C ASN A 138 -28.22 16.01 -16.62
N ARG A 139 -28.27 17.26 -16.14
CA ARG A 139 -29.35 18.24 -16.37
C ARG A 139 -30.73 17.87 -15.78
N TYR A 140 -30.81 16.91 -14.85
CA TYR A 140 -32.04 16.67 -14.09
C TYR A 140 -32.30 17.86 -13.15
N LYS A 141 -33.57 18.26 -12.98
CA LYS A 141 -33.91 19.38 -12.10
C LYS A 141 -33.58 19.04 -10.65
N GLN A 142 -33.23 20.03 -9.85
CA GLN A 142 -32.93 19.81 -8.43
C GLN A 142 -34.09 19.14 -7.66
N SER A 143 -35.34 19.47 -8.00
CA SER A 143 -36.53 18.82 -7.43
C SER A 143 -36.68 17.34 -7.79
N GLN A 144 -36.12 16.91 -8.92
CA GLN A 144 -36.08 15.52 -9.38
C GLN A 144 -34.90 14.78 -8.75
N ALA A 145 -33.70 15.37 -8.82
CA ALA A 145 -32.47 14.77 -8.30
C ALA A 145 -32.55 14.51 -6.78
N LYS A 146 -33.28 15.34 -6.02
CA LYS A 146 -33.54 15.17 -4.56
C LYS A 146 -34.04 13.78 -4.14
N LEU A 147 -34.60 12.98 -5.05
CA LEU A 147 -34.91 11.56 -4.78
C LEU A 147 -33.68 10.75 -4.33
N ALA A 148 -32.48 11.06 -4.85
CA ALA A 148 -31.23 10.42 -4.47
C ALA A 148 -30.84 10.71 -3.01
N GLN A 149 -31.16 11.90 -2.48
CA GLN A 149 -30.83 12.32 -1.11
C GLN A 149 -31.70 11.65 -0.02
N ALA A 150 -32.55 10.67 -0.38
CA ALA A 150 -33.42 9.98 0.58
C ALA A 150 -32.69 9.02 1.53
N VAL A 151 -31.45 8.60 1.20
CA VAL A 151 -30.56 7.70 1.97
C VAL A 151 -31.30 6.49 2.57
N LYS A 152 -31.92 5.68 1.69
CA LYS A 152 -32.68 4.48 2.03
C LYS A 152 -32.28 3.31 1.12
N GLU A 153 -32.55 2.10 1.58
CA GLU A 153 -32.26 0.88 0.81
C GLU A 153 -33.07 0.74 -0.50
N ASP A 154 -34.05 1.62 -0.76
CA ASP A 154 -34.86 1.64 -2.00
C ASP A 154 -34.61 2.89 -2.87
N THR A 155 -33.65 3.73 -2.49
CA THR A 155 -33.37 5.02 -3.12
C THR A 155 -33.01 4.90 -4.59
N LEU A 156 -32.03 4.05 -4.95
CA LEU A 156 -31.59 3.93 -6.36
C LEU A 156 -32.71 3.38 -7.27
N ILE A 157 -33.56 2.48 -6.75
CA ILE A 157 -34.75 2.00 -7.47
C ILE A 157 -35.71 3.16 -7.71
N LYS A 158 -36.05 3.94 -6.68
CA LYS A 158 -36.96 5.09 -6.80
C LYS A 158 -36.45 6.18 -7.73
N VAL A 159 -35.13 6.42 -7.78
CA VAL A 159 -34.53 7.33 -8.76
C VAL A 159 -34.72 6.80 -10.18
N VAL A 160 -34.40 5.52 -10.42
CA VAL A 160 -34.56 4.90 -11.75
C VAL A 160 -36.03 4.87 -12.16
N GLU A 161 -36.93 4.36 -11.32
CA GLU A 161 -38.38 4.28 -11.61
C GLU A 161 -39.04 5.66 -11.73
N GLY A 162 -38.50 6.69 -11.05
CA GLY A 162 -39.06 8.05 -11.05
C GLY A 162 -38.51 8.98 -12.14
N LEU A 163 -37.29 8.76 -12.64
CA LEU A 163 -36.60 9.69 -13.56
C LEU A 163 -36.24 9.09 -14.93
N LYS A 164 -36.19 7.77 -15.08
CA LYS A 164 -35.80 7.13 -16.35
C LYS A 164 -36.97 7.13 -17.35
N ASN A 165 -36.72 7.62 -18.57
CA ASN A 165 -37.67 7.40 -19.67
C ASN A 165 -37.60 5.94 -20.17
N ASN A 166 -38.74 5.41 -20.60
CA ASN A 166 -38.86 4.01 -21.05
C ASN A 166 -38.00 3.69 -22.30
N SER A 167 -37.66 4.68 -23.12
CA SER A 167 -36.86 4.55 -24.35
C SER A 167 -35.36 4.53 -24.14
N ASP A 168 -34.88 5.01 -23.00
CA ASP A 168 -33.48 5.43 -22.83
C ASP A 168 -32.66 4.29 -22.21
N LEU A 169 -31.37 4.21 -22.56
CA LEU A 169 -30.41 3.32 -21.92
C LEU A 169 -29.70 4.11 -20.81
N TRP A 170 -29.93 3.76 -19.56
CA TRP A 170 -29.20 4.34 -18.43
C TRP A 170 -27.92 3.54 -18.21
N PHE A 171 -26.77 4.21 -18.31
CA PHE A 171 -25.46 3.66 -17.99
C PHE A 171 -24.98 4.28 -16.69
N ILE A 172 -25.12 3.55 -15.59
CA ILE A 172 -24.67 3.94 -14.26
C ILE A 172 -23.24 3.43 -14.10
N PHE A 173 -22.27 4.35 -14.09
CA PHE A 173 -20.87 4.02 -13.91
C PHE A 173 -20.38 4.50 -12.55
N ILE A 174 -20.10 3.54 -11.67
CA ILE A 174 -19.50 3.77 -10.36
C ILE A 174 -17.99 3.55 -10.51
N ASP A 175 -17.25 4.62 -10.73
CA ASP A 175 -15.79 4.58 -10.88
C ASP A 175 -15.15 4.53 -9.48
N GLN A 176 -14.06 3.76 -9.32
CA GLN A 176 -13.34 3.59 -8.04
C GLN A 176 -14.28 3.12 -6.90
N PHE A 177 -14.99 2.01 -7.13
CA PHE A 177 -15.92 1.42 -6.15
C PHE A 177 -15.26 1.10 -4.81
N GLU A 178 -13.94 0.91 -4.76
CA GLU A 178 -13.16 0.79 -3.52
C GLU A 178 -13.34 1.96 -2.55
N GLU A 179 -13.70 3.16 -3.04
CA GLU A 179 -13.84 4.37 -2.21
C GLU A 179 -15.01 4.27 -1.22
N LEU A 180 -15.96 3.36 -1.46
CA LEU A 180 -16.94 2.98 -0.45
C LEU A 180 -16.28 2.41 0.81
N PHE A 181 -15.21 1.62 0.66
CA PHE A 181 -14.56 0.94 1.79
C PHE A 181 -13.55 1.82 2.53
N THR A 182 -12.98 2.83 1.85
CA THR A 182 -12.00 3.79 2.40
C THR A 182 -12.64 5.05 2.99
N ARG A 183 -13.64 5.64 2.32
CA ARG A 183 -14.20 6.97 2.67
C ARG A 183 -15.60 6.91 3.29
N THR A 184 -16.52 6.17 2.67
CA THR A 184 -17.91 6.14 3.13
C THR A 184 -17.99 5.50 4.55
N PRO A 185 -18.61 6.18 5.54
CA PRO A 185 -18.83 5.56 6.85
C PRO A 185 -19.71 4.32 6.72
N LYS A 186 -19.55 3.37 7.66
CA LYS A 186 -20.18 2.05 7.55
C LYS A 186 -21.70 2.13 7.41
N THR A 187 -22.34 3.04 8.13
CA THR A 187 -23.79 3.28 8.11
C THR A 187 -24.32 3.60 6.71
N GLU A 188 -23.75 4.61 6.05
CA GLU A 188 -24.12 5.06 4.71
C GLU A 188 -23.77 4.00 3.66
N ARG A 189 -22.60 3.36 3.82
CA ARG A 189 -22.11 2.30 2.96
C ARG A 189 -23.03 1.07 2.94
N ASP A 190 -23.42 0.59 4.13
CA ASP A 190 -24.29 -0.58 4.25
C ASP A 190 -25.67 -0.32 3.61
N ILE A 191 -26.20 0.91 3.72
CA ILE A 191 -27.45 1.33 3.05
C ILE A 191 -27.27 1.41 1.53
N PHE A 192 -26.17 2.01 1.06
CA PHE A 192 -25.90 2.16 -0.37
C PHE A 192 -25.69 0.81 -1.07
N ILE A 193 -24.88 -0.08 -0.48
CA ILE A 193 -24.66 -1.44 -1.00
C ILE A 193 -25.98 -2.19 -1.13
N LYS A 194 -26.86 -2.13 -0.13
CA LYS A 194 -28.19 -2.75 -0.21
C LYS A 194 -29.05 -2.12 -1.31
N SER A 195 -29.04 -0.79 -1.45
CA SER A 195 -29.80 -0.12 -2.52
C SER A 195 -29.29 -0.47 -3.92
N LEU A 196 -27.99 -0.70 -4.07
CA LEU A 196 -27.36 -1.11 -5.32
C LEU A 196 -27.69 -2.57 -5.67
N VAL A 197 -27.59 -3.48 -4.69
CA VAL A 197 -27.98 -4.89 -4.85
C VAL A 197 -29.45 -5.01 -5.26
N LYS A 198 -30.38 -4.31 -4.60
CA LYS A 198 -31.80 -4.35 -4.99
C LYS A 198 -32.04 -3.79 -6.40
N LEU A 199 -31.28 -2.77 -6.83
CA LEU A 199 -31.37 -2.26 -8.21
C LEU A 199 -30.85 -3.29 -9.23
N ILE A 200 -29.78 -4.02 -8.90
CA ILE A 200 -29.26 -5.13 -9.71
C ILE A 200 -30.30 -6.25 -9.82
N GLU A 201 -30.94 -6.62 -8.71
CA GLU A 201 -31.98 -7.67 -8.64
C GLU A 201 -33.23 -7.35 -9.48
N LYS A 202 -33.54 -6.07 -9.73
CA LYS A 202 -34.61 -5.65 -10.66
C LYS A 202 -34.35 -6.05 -12.12
N ASN A 203 -33.10 -6.31 -12.49
CA ASN A 203 -32.66 -6.82 -13.78
C ASN A 203 -33.27 -6.11 -15.03
N ASN A 204 -33.35 -4.78 -15.00
CA ASN A 204 -33.87 -3.99 -16.11
C ASN A 204 -32.87 -3.95 -17.28
N SER A 205 -33.25 -4.46 -18.45
CA SER A 205 -32.38 -4.54 -19.65
C SER A 205 -31.90 -3.18 -20.17
N LEU A 206 -32.59 -2.09 -19.82
CA LEU A 206 -32.25 -0.72 -20.17
C LEU A 206 -31.51 0.04 -19.05
N VAL A 207 -31.02 -0.68 -18.03
CA VAL A 207 -30.16 -0.12 -16.97
C VAL A 207 -28.90 -0.97 -16.90
N LYS A 208 -27.77 -0.41 -17.33
CA LYS A 208 -26.44 -1.03 -17.24
C LYS A 208 -25.71 -0.43 -16.04
N ILE A 209 -25.19 -1.29 -15.17
CA ILE A 209 -24.47 -0.91 -13.96
C ILE A 209 -23.03 -1.41 -14.11
N VAL A 210 -22.11 -0.48 -14.33
CA VAL A 210 -20.68 -0.78 -14.44
C VAL A 210 -19.99 -0.24 -13.20
N MET A 211 -19.13 -1.06 -12.61
CA MET A 211 -18.32 -0.70 -11.45
C MET A 211 -16.86 -1.00 -11.80
N THR A 212 -15.94 -0.06 -11.56
CA THR A 212 -14.50 -0.36 -11.56
C THR A 212 -14.05 -0.54 -10.12
N MET A 213 -13.25 -1.56 -9.84
CA MET A 213 -12.63 -1.71 -8.53
C MET A 213 -11.17 -2.15 -8.64
N ARG A 214 -10.33 -1.73 -7.69
CA ARG A 214 -9.01 -2.31 -7.49
C ARG A 214 -9.08 -3.78 -7.04
N ALA A 215 -8.22 -4.63 -7.61
CA ALA A 215 -8.18 -6.05 -7.26
C ALA A 215 -7.71 -6.32 -5.82
N ASP A 216 -6.91 -5.43 -5.22
CA ASP A 216 -6.44 -5.53 -3.83
C ASP A 216 -7.51 -5.13 -2.79
N PHE A 217 -8.72 -4.77 -3.22
CA PHE A 217 -9.88 -4.50 -2.36
C PHE A 217 -10.93 -5.64 -2.32
N LEU A 218 -10.65 -6.79 -2.94
CA LEU A 218 -11.57 -7.94 -2.97
C LEU A 218 -11.89 -8.48 -1.56
N ASP A 219 -10.95 -8.39 -0.62
CA ASP A 219 -11.16 -8.80 0.77
C ASP A 219 -12.27 -7.98 1.46
N LYS A 220 -12.43 -6.70 1.10
CA LYS A 220 -13.47 -5.81 1.63
C LYS A 220 -14.88 -6.20 1.20
N LEU A 221 -15.04 -7.09 0.20
CA LEU A 221 -16.33 -7.64 -0.19
C LEU A 221 -16.81 -8.77 0.75
N SER A 222 -15.91 -9.41 1.51
CA SER A 222 -16.21 -10.54 2.39
C SER A 222 -17.37 -10.31 3.38
N PRO A 223 -17.52 -9.14 4.03
CA PRO A 223 -18.67 -8.84 4.89
C PRO A 223 -20.02 -8.70 4.16
N TYR A 224 -20.05 -8.70 2.83
CA TYR A 224 -21.25 -8.47 2.01
C TYR A 224 -21.50 -9.64 1.04
N PRO A 225 -22.16 -10.73 1.47
CA PRO A 225 -22.38 -11.92 0.63
C PRO A 225 -23.05 -11.62 -0.73
N SER A 226 -23.89 -10.60 -0.81
CA SER A 226 -24.50 -10.17 -2.09
C SER A 226 -23.49 -9.56 -3.07
N LEU A 227 -22.47 -8.85 -2.58
CA LEU A 227 -21.37 -8.36 -3.43
C LEU A 227 -20.43 -9.51 -3.83
N GLY A 228 -20.23 -10.51 -2.96
CA GLY A 228 -19.54 -11.76 -3.32
C GLY A 228 -20.19 -12.45 -4.52
N LYS A 229 -21.51 -12.66 -4.50
CA LYS A 229 -22.25 -13.20 -5.65
C LYS A 229 -22.10 -12.35 -6.92
N ILE A 230 -22.06 -11.01 -6.77
CA ILE A 230 -21.85 -10.10 -7.90
C ILE A 230 -20.43 -10.26 -8.48
N HIS A 231 -19.42 -10.42 -7.63
CA HIS A 231 -18.07 -10.73 -8.07
C HIS A 231 -18.01 -12.05 -8.85
N ASP A 232 -18.54 -13.14 -8.28
CA ASP A 232 -18.50 -14.48 -8.88
C ASP A 232 -19.20 -14.52 -10.26
N GLN A 233 -20.30 -13.78 -10.44
CA GLN A 233 -21.15 -13.85 -11.64
C GLN A 233 -20.87 -12.76 -12.69
N TYR A 234 -20.43 -11.57 -12.25
CA TYR A 234 -20.36 -10.37 -13.08
C TYR A 234 -18.97 -9.72 -13.16
N SER A 235 -17.93 -10.29 -12.55
CA SER A 235 -16.59 -9.69 -12.63
C SER A 235 -15.82 -10.03 -13.91
N LYS A 236 -14.91 -9.13 -14.28
CA LYS A 236 -13.88 -9.28 -15.31
C LYS A 236 -12.58 -8.69 -14.78
N MET A 237 -11.45 -9.34 -15.04
CA MET A 237 -10.13 -8.86 -14.59
C MET A 237 -9.39 -8.21 -15.76
N LEU A 238 -9.22 -6.88 -15.72
CA LEU A 238 -8.42 -6.14 -16.68
C LEU A 238 -6.94 -6.43 -16.43
N THR A 239 -6.34 -7.16 -17.37
CA THR A 239 -4.88 -7.42 -17.40
C THR A 239 -4.12 -6.16 -17.81
N ASP A 240 -2.81 -6.15 -17.56
CA ASP A 240 -1.92 -5.16 -18.15
C ASP A 240 -1.93 -5.26 -19.69
N MET A 241 -1.42 -4.22 -20.35
CA MET A 241 -1.28 -4.22 -21.81
C MET A 241 -0.19 -5.21 -22.22
N ASP A 242 -0.43 -5.99 -23.27
CA ASP A 242 0.65 -6.71 -23.97
C ASP A 242 1.50 -5.75 -24.82
N GLU A 243 2.62 -6.23 -25.37
CA GLU A 243 3.54 -5.40 -26.16
C GLU A 243 2.88 -4.76 -27.38
N SER A 244 1.95 -5.45 -28.06
CA SER A 244 1.25 -4.90 -29.23
C SER A 244 0.27 -3.80 -28.83
N GLN A 245 -0.48 -4.02 -27.75
CA GLN A 245 -1.36 -3.03 -27.14
C GLN A 245 -0.59 -1.78 -26.69
N LEU A 246 0.55 -1.98 -26.03
CA LEU A 246 1.40 -0.90 -25.53
C LEU A 246 2.01 -0.09 -26.67
N ARG A 247 2.49 -0.74 -27.73
CA ARG A 247 3.01 -0.08 -28.93
C ARG A 247 1.95 0.77 -29.63
N LEU A 248 0.71 0.29 -29.74
CA LEU A 248 -0.41 1.08 -30.28
C LEU A 248 -0.74 2.28 -29.39
N ALA A 249 -0.79 2.10 -28.06
CA ALA A 249 -1.03 3.17 -27.10
C ALA A 249 0.07 4.26 -27.09
N ILE A 250 1.29 3.91 -27.50
CA ILE A 250 2.42 4.84 -27.68
C ILE A 250 2.36 5.52 -29.06
N ALA A 251 2.28 4.75 -30.14
CA ALA A 251 2.54 5.25 -31.49
C ALA A 251 1.35 5.96 -32.14
N GLU A 252 0.13 5.43 -32.01
CA GLU A 252 -1.06 5.93 -32.71
C GLU A 252 -1.43 7.38 -32.35
N PRO A 253 -1.36 7.83 -31.07
CA PRO A 253 -1.64 9.22 -30.72
C PRO A 253 -0.69 10.22 -31.41
N ALA A 254 0.61 9.91 -31.50
CA ALA A 254 1.59 10.75 -32.18
C ALA A 254 1.38 10.74 -33.71
N ALA A 255 1.16 9.56 -34.29
CA ALA A 255 0.99 9.40 -35.74
C ALA A 255 -0.25 10.15 -36.26
N ARG A 256 -1.35 10.18 -35.48
CA ARG A 256 -2.55 10.98 -35.80
C ARG A 256 -2.34 12.49 -35.70
N ASN A 257 -1.38 12.93 -34.90
CA ASN A 257 -0.95 14.32 -34.80
C ASN A 257 0.14 14.71 -35.82
N GLY A 258 0.55 13.78 -36.70
CA GLY A 258 1.55 14.00 -37.75
C GLY A 258 3.01 13.98 -37.25
N VAL A 259 3.28 13.24 -36.17
CA VAL A 259 4.57 13.11 -35.47
C VAL A 259 5.00 11.64 -35.41
N ILE A 260 6.30 11.37 -35.58
CA ILE A 260 6.92 10.04 -35.49
C ILE A 260 7.87 9.95 -34.29
N PHE A 261 8.28 8.75 -33.93
CA PHE A 261 9.35 8.50 -32.95
C PHE A 261 10.66 8.18 -33.67
N GLU A 262 11.80 8.61 -33.12
CA GLU A 262 13.12 8.22 -33.59
C GLU A 262 13.28 6.69 -33.59
N GLN A 263 14.03 6.15 -34.56
CA GLN A 263 14.19 4.71 -34.74
C GLN A 263 14.71 4.03 -33.47
N GLY A 264 13.95 3.07 -32.95
CA GLY A 264 14.29 2.32 -31.73
C GLY A 264 13.77 2.93 -30.43
N LEU A 265 13.33 4.20 -30.39
CA LEU A 265 12.80 4.82 -29.17
C LEU A 265 11.56 4.09 -28.62
N ILE A 266 10.62 3.67 -29.47
CA ILE A 266 9.46 2.87 -29.02
C ILE A 266 9.92 1.56 -28.36
N ASN A 267 10.98 0.91 -28.86
CA ASN A 267 11.51 -0.31 -28.24
C ASN A 267 12.11 -0.01 -26.86
N GLN A 268 12.80 1.11 -26.70
CA GLN A 268 13.32 1.53 -25.40
C GLN A 268 12.18 1.85 -24.41
N ILE A 269 11.15 2.58 -24.83
CA ILE A 269 9.97 2.90 -23.99
C ILE A 269 9.27 1.62 -23.52
N VAL A 270 9.09 0.64 -24.41
CA VAL A 270 8.48 -0.66 -24.10
C VAL A 270 9.34 -1.47 -23.12
N ALA A 271 10.67 -1.48 -23.30
CA ALA A 271 11.58 -2.17 -22.38
C ALA A 271 11.56 -1.52 -20.98
N ASP A 272 11.72 -0.19 -20.90
CA ASP A 272 11.68 0.59 -19.66
C ASP A 272 10.35 0.41 -18.89
N PHE A 273 9.25 0.21 -19.61
CA PHE A 273 7.94 -0.08 -19.03
C PHE A 273 7.92 -1.46 -18.35
N TYR A 274 8.39 -2.52 -19.00
CA TYR A 274 8.33 -3.87 -18.43
C TYR A 274 9.38 -4.14 -17.35
N GLU A 275 10.60 -3.60 -17.45
CA GLU A 275 11.69 -3.89 -16.49
C GLU A 275 11.36 -3.49 -15.04
N ARG A 276 10.48 -2.49 -14.84
CA ARG A 276 10.18 -1.91 -13.51
C ARG A 276 8.70 -2.02 -13.12
N ALA A 277 7.98 -3.01 -13.65
CA ALA A 277 6.55 -3.22 -13.40
C ALA A 277 5.72 -1.94 -13.67
N GLY A 278 5.89 -1.39 -14.87
CA GLY A 278 5.47 -0.05 -15.27
C GLY A 278 3.98 0.26 -15.07
N SER A 279 3.71 1.54 -14.84
CA SER A 279 2.37 2.07 -14.64
C SER A 279 1.95 2.87 -15.87
N LEU A 280 0.76 2.61 -16.44
CA LEU A 280 0.29 3.34 -17.63
C LEU A 280 0.23 4.87 -17.41
N PRO A 281 -0.14 5.39 -16.22
CA PRO A 281 0.00 6.82 -15.89
C PRO A 281 1.44 7.35 -15.94
N LEU A 282 2.45 6.56 -15.55
CA LEU A 282 3.86 6.96 -15.68
C LEU A 282 4.30 7.03 -17.14
N LEU A 283 3.85 6.07 -17.96
CA LEU A 283 4.08 6.09 -19.40
C LEU A 283 3.44 7.33 -20.04
N GLN A 284 2.16 7.59 -19.76
CA GLN A 284 1.46 8.78 -20.26
C GLN A 284 2.11 10.08 -19.79
N TYR A 285 2.56 10.17 -18.54
CA TYR A 285 3.36 11.30 -18.04
C TYR A 285 4.68 11.48 -18.79
N THR A 286 5.40 10.40 -19.04
CA THR A 286 6.69 10.45 -19.75
C THR A 286 6.51 10.86 -21.21
N LEU A 287 5.46 10.38 -21.89
CA LEU A 287 5.15 10.75 -23.27
C LEU A 287 4.65 12.19 -23.38
N ASP A 288 3.85 12.67 -22.43
CA ASP A 288 3.41 14.08 -22.32
C ASP A 288 4.63 15.00 -22.11
N LEU A 289 5.53 14.65 -21.18
CA LEU A 289 6.75 15.41 -20.90
C LEU A 289 7.77 15.36 -22.05
N LEU A 290 7.84 14.25 -22.79
CA LEU A 290 8.64 14.13 -24.01
C LEU A 290 8.09 15.08 -25.08
N TRP A 291 6.77 15.05 -25.33
CA TRP A 291 6.10 15.93 -26.28
C TRP A 291 6.26 17.43 -25.94
N GLU A 292 6.19 17.80 -24.66
CA GLU A 292 6.37 19.19 -24.21
C GLU A 292 7.82 19.69 -24.34
N LYS A 293 8.82 18.81 -24.25
CA LYS A 293 10.24 19.18 -24.30
C LYS A 293 10.88 19.06 -25.67
N ASP A 294 10.33 18.21 -26.55
CA ASP A 294 10.82 18.08 -27.90
C ASP A 294 10.41 19.26 -28.79
N HIS A 295 11.17 19.49 -29.85
CA HIS A 295 10.81 20.47 -30.88
C HIS A 295 9.78 19.85 -31.82
N ILE A 296 8.51 19.81 -31.38
CA ILE A 296 7.43 19.14 -32.12
C ILE A 296 7.23 19.66 -33.56
N GLN A 297 7.77 20.84 -33.88
CA GLN A 297 7.87 21.40 -35.23
C GLN A 297 8.71 20.52 -36.17
N GLU A 298 9.70 19.80 -35.65
CA GLU A 298 10.54 18.83 -36.38
C GLU A 298 9.81 17.49 -36.62
N ARG A 299 8.63 17.29 -36.00
CA ARG A 299 7.77 16.10 -36.12
C ARG A 299 8.41 14.77 -35.71
N VAL A 300 9.53 14.80 -35.00
CA VAL A 300 10.21 13.60 -34.46
C VAL A 300 10.32 13.74 -32.95
N LEU A 301 9.99 12.67 -32.21
CA LEU A 301 10.31 12.54 -30.79
C LEU A 301 11.64 11.80 -30.63
N ASN A 302 12.59 12.43 -29.91
CA ASN A 302 14.00 12.09 -29.91
C ASN A 302 14.41 11.22 -28.70
N ILE A 303 15.23 10.20 -28.95
CA ILE A 303 15.75 9.25 -27.94
C ILE A 303 16.63 9.95 -26.90
N LYS A 304 17.36 10.98 -27.32
CA LYS A 304 18.20 11.80 -26.44
C LYS A 304 17.37 12.54 -25.39
N ILE A 305 16.27 13.18 -25.81
CA ILE A 305 15.38 13.91 -24.89
C ILE A 305 14.67 12.93 -23.96
N TYR A 306 14.25 11.77 -24.47
CA TYR A 306 13.69 10.68 -23.66
C TYR A 306 14.67 10.20 -22.55
N GLN A 307 15.96 10.06 -22.85
CA GLN A 307 16.99 9.71 -21.88
C GLN A 307 17.29 10.87 -20.89
N GLU A 308 17.31 12.11 -21.37
CA GLU A 308 17.47 13.32 -20.54
C GLU A 308 16.33 13.46 -19.53
N ILE A 309 15.06 13.22 -19.92
CA ILE A 309 13.94 13.15 -18.98
C ILE A 309 13.98 11.92 -18.07
N GLY A 310 14.72 10.86 -18.41
CA GLY A 310 14.93 9.70 -17.55
C GLY A 310 13.97 8.52 -17.76
N GLY A 311 13.33 8.46 -18.93
CA GLY A 311 12.44 7.36 -19.31
C GLY A 311 11.20 7.18 -18.43
N VAL A 312 10.48 6.06 -18.63
CA VAL A 312 9.14 5.83 -18.05
C VAL A 312 9.08 6.03 -16.53
N THR A 313 10.06 5.52 -15.78
CA THR A 313 10.05 5.63 -14.31
C THR A 313 10.78 6.86 -13.79
N GLY A 314 11.85 7.29 -14.46
CA GLY A 314 12.69 8.40 -14.01
C GLY A 314 12.14 9.79 -14.36
N ALA A 315 11.20 9.91 -15.32
CA ALA A 315 10.62 11.22 -15.69
C ALA A 315 9.93 11.93 -14.54
N LEU A 316 9.06 11.21 -13.81
CA LEU A 316 8.35 11.79 -12.68
C LEU A 316 9.26 12.02 -11.47
N GLU A 317 10.22 11.12 -11.24
CA GLU A 317 11.24 11.25 -10.20
C GLU A 317 12.15 12.46 -10.44
N LYS A 318 12.77 12.59 -11.61
CA LYS A 318 13.63 13.74 -11.97
C LYS A 318 12.88 15.07 -11.91
N GLN A 319 11.59 15.10 -12.28
CA GLN A 319 10.80 16.33 -12.14
C GLN A 319 10.54 16.65 -10.67
N ALA A 320 10.14 15.67 -9.85
CA ALA A 320 9.94 15.85 -8.42
C ALA A 320 11.22 16.33 -7.71
N ASP A 321 12.37 15.70 -8.02
CA ASP A 321 13.69 16.11 -7.51
C ASP A 321 14.10 17.50 -7.99
N LYS A 322 13.80 17.87 -9.24
CA LYS A 322 14.07 19.23 -9.75
C LYS A 322 13.31 20.30 -8.96
N ILE A 323 12.08 20.01 -8.53
CA ILE A 323 11.27 20.93 -7.71
C ILE A 323 11.78 20.93 -6.28
N TYR A 324 11.94 19.77 -5.67
CA TYR A 324 12.35 19.61 -4.27
C TYR A 324 13.78 20.13 -3.99
N SER A 325 14.68 20.02 -4.97
CA SER A 325 16.03 20.57 -4.85
C SER A 325 16.07 22.10 -4.84
N GLN A 326 15.08 22.78 -5.42
CA GLN A 326 14.95 24.24 -5.38
C GLN A 326 14.48 24.74 -4.01
N PHE A 327 13.82 23.91 -3.22
CA PHE A 327 13.36 24.26 -1.87
C PHE A 327 14.55 24.46 -0.92
N ASN A 328 14.48 25.54 -0.13
CA ASN A 328 15.38 25.76 1.01
C ASN A 328 15.03 24.82 2.19
N GLU A 329 15.84 24.84 3.26
CA GLU A 329 15.67 23.94 4.41
C GLU A 329 14.29 24.04 5.09
N GLN A 330 13.72 25.25 5.20
CA GLN A 330 12.39 25.46 5.78
C GLN A 330 11.28 24.98 4.84
N GLN A 331 11.41 25.27 3.55
CA GLN A 331 10.46 24.79 2.52
C GLN A 331 10.47 23.26 2.40
N ARG A 332 11.63 22.61 2.53
CA ARG A 332 11.73 21.13 2.56
C ARG A 332 11.02 20.56 3.78
N LYS A 333 11.24 21.11 4.96
CA LYS A 333 10.53 20.68 6.18
C LYS A 333 9.01 20.84 6.04
N ALA A 334 8.54 21.96 5.49
CA ALA A 334 7.12 22.17 5.21
C ALA A 334 6.58 21.15 4.17
N ALA A 335 7.35 20.84 3.12
CA ALA A 335 7.00 19.81 2.14
C ALA A 335 6.91 18.41 2.78
N GLU A 336 7.86 18.04 3.64
CA GLU A 336 7.84 16.79 4.41
C GLU A 336 6.60 16.71 5.30
N GLU A 337 6.24 17.78 6.01
CA GLU A 337 5.03 17.84 6.84
C GLU A 337 3.75 17.66 6.01
N ILE A 338 3.64 18.32 4.84
CA ILE A 338 2.53 18.16 3.89
C ILE A 338 2.46 16.72 3.37
N PHE A 339 3.56 16.16 2.87
CA PHE A 339 3.58 14.79 2.34
C PHE A 339 3.28 13.76 3.43
N LEU A 340 3.82 13.94 4.64
CA LEU A 340 3.45 13.11 5.77
C LEU A 340 1.96 13.23 6.03
N GLU A 341 1.36 14.42 6.03
CA GLU A 341 -0.08 14.57 6.21
C GLU A 341 -0.89 13.88 5.11
N LEU A 342 -0.40 13.77 3.88
CA LEU A 342 -1.10 13.17 2.74
C LEU A 342 -0.85 11.65 2.54
N ILE A 343 -0.12 11.01 3.45
CA ILE A 343 0.19 9.57 3.37
C ILE A 343 -0.44 8.77 4.52
N SER A 344 -0.90 7.54 4.21
CA SER A 344 -1.36 6.55 5.18
C SER A 344 -0.91 5.12 4.79
N LEU A 345 -1.05 4.19 5.73
CA LEU A 345 -0.74 2.77 5.54
C LEU A 345 -2.01 1.92 5.65
N GLU A 346 -2.32 1.19 4.59
CA GLU A 346 -3.39 0.19 4.55
C GLU A 346 -2.76 -1.21 4.52
N GLY A 347 -2.69 -1.85 5.70
CA GLY A 347 -1.86 -3.04 5.88
C GLY A 347 -0.38 -2.67 5.75
N GLU A 348 0.33 -3.36 4.84
CA GLU A 348 1.74 -3.08 4.52
C GLU A 348 1.90 -2.05 3.37
N LYS A 349 0.79 -1.56 2.79
CA LYS A 349 0.82 -0.75 1.58
C LYS A 349 0.68 0.73 1.87
N VAL A 350 1.61 1.53 1.35
CA VAL A 350 1.54 2.99 1.34
C VAL A 350 0.48 3.44 0.32
N VAL A 351 -0.47 4.26 0.77
CA VAL A 351 -1.50 4.88 -0.07
C VAL A 351 -1.57 6.39 0.22
N SER A 352 -2.00 7.16 -0.78
CA SER A 352 -2.32 8.58 -0.55
C SER A 352 -3.65 8.69 0.17
N ARG A 353 -3.77 9.63 1.11
CA ARG A 353 -5.05 10.08 1.65
C ARG A 353 -5.33 11.53 1.23
N ARG A 354 -6.60 11.93 1.33
CA ARG A 354 -7.00 13.34 1.29
C ARG A 354 -6.82 14.01 2.65
N ALA A 355 -6.46 15.29 2.62
CA ALA A 355 -6.56 16.21 3.76
C ALA A 355 -7.29 17.50 3.33
N ASP A 356 -7.88 18.20 4.29
CA ASP A 356 -8.51 19.50 4.06
C ASP A 356 -7.44 20.52 3.66
N LYS A 357 -7.59 21.20 2.51
CA LYS A 357 -6.61 22.18 2.02
C LYS A 357 -6.32 23.27 3.06
N SER A 358 -7.34 23.65 3.83
CA SER A 358 -7.26 24.66 4.89
C SER A 358 -6.45 24.24 6.13
N SER A 359 -6.00 22.98 6.27
CA SER A 359 -5.02 22.64 7.32
C SER A 359 -3.65 23.25 7.01
N PHE A 360 -3.23 23.19 5.74
CA PHE A 360 -1.96 23.66 5.23
C PHE A 360 -1.88 25.18 4.99
N GLU A 361 -3.02 25.87 4.87
CA GLU A 361 -3.07 27.31 4.57
C GLU A 361 -2.93 28.21 5.81
N GLN A 362 -2.73 27.63 7.01
CA GLN A 362 -2.61 28.35 8.28
C GLN A 362 -1.23 28.97 8.50
N GLU A 363 -0.18 28.31 8.04
CA GLU A 363 1.20 28.78 8.10
C GLU A 363 1.65 29.24 6.71
N GLU A 364 2.27 30.44 6.64
CA GLU A 364 2.66 31.07 5.37
C GLU A 364 3.64 30.19 4.55
N MET A 365 4.61 29.56 5.22
CA MET A 365 5.59 28.65 4.61
C MET A 365 4.95 27.38 4.06
N GLN A 366 4.07 26.71 4.83
CA GLN A 366 3.33 25.53 4.36
C GLN A 366 2.41 25.90 3.20
N ARG A 367 1.76 27.07 3.24
CA ARG A 367 0.94 27.57 2.16
C ARG A 367 1.73 27.79 0.88
N GLU A 368 2.87 28.48 0.92
CA GLU A 368 3.70 28.72 -0.25
C GLU A 368 4.11 27.40 -0.93
N VAL A 369 4.64 26.47 -0.13
CA VAL A 369 5.08 25.14 -0.60
C VAL A 369 3.91 24.32 -1.15
N LEU A 370 2.74 24.35 -0.51
CA LEU A 370 1.55 23.66 -0.99
C LEU A 370 1.19 24.08 -2.41
N TYR A 371 1.12 25.39 -2.68
CA TYR A 371 0.78 25.88 -4.02
C TYR A 371 1.87 25.51 -5.04
N GLN A 372 3.16 25.62 -4.69
CA GLN A 372 4.25 25.17 -5.57
C GLN A 372 4.16 23.67 -5.91
N LEU A 373 3.79 22.81 -4.94
CA LEU A 373 3.60 21.37 -5.16
C LEU A 373 2.35 21.06 -6.01
N ILE A 374 1.28 21.85 -5.90
CA ILE A 374 0.06 21.73 -6.72
C ILE A 374 0.33 22.20 -8.16
N ASP A 375 0.93 23.37 -8.34
CA ASP A 375 1.20 23.98 -9.64
C ASP A 375 2.14 23.10 -10.49
N ASN A 376 3.07 22.40 -9.84
CA ASN A 376 3.96 21.42 -10.47
C ASN A 376 3.39 19.98 -10.55
N ARG A 377 2.08 19.79 -10.27
CA ARG A 377 1.37 18.49 -10.34
C ARG A 377 1.97 17.37 -9.47
N LEU A 378 2.65 17.69 -8.37
CA LEU A 378 3.05 16.70 -7.35
C LEU A 378 1.90 16.41 -6.38
N LEU A 379 1.04 17.42 -6.15
CA LEU A 379 -0.22 17.30 -5.44
C LEU A 379 -1.39 17.68 -6.36
N VAL A 380 -2.58 17.16 -6.07
CA VAL A 380 -3.84 17.54 -6.74
C VAL A 380 -4.78 18.10 -5.68
N SER A 381 -5.44 19.21 -6.01
CA SER A 381 -6.52 19.76 -5.18
C SER A 381 -7.87 19.63 -5.86
N LYS A 382 -8.88 19.22 -5.10
CA LYS A 382 -10.28 19.05 -5.54
C LYS A 382 -11.19 19.87 -4.64
N GLY A 383 -12.09 20.65 -5.24
CA GLY A 383 -13.07 21.46 -4.51
C GLY A 383 -14.44 20.78 -4.51
N GLU A 384 -14.95 20.43 -3.33
CA GLU A 384 -16.29 19.86 -3.14
C GLU A 384 -17.00 20.65 -2.02
N ASP A 385 -18.24 21.07 -2.24
CA ASP A 385 -19.12 21.74 -1.26
C ASP A 385 -18.49 22.85 -0.40
N GLY A 386 -17.63 23.67 -1.00
CA GLY A 386 -16.97 24.81 -0.34
C GLY A 386 -15.76 24.42 0.52
N LYS A 387 -15.36 23.15 0.54
CA LYS A 387 -14.10 22.68 1.11
C LYS A 387 -13.20 22.13 0.01
N ALA A 388 -12.04 22.76 -0.17
CA ALA A 388 -10.99 22.16 -1.00
C ALA A 388 -10.26 21.08 -0.19
N THR A 389 -9.99 19.95 -0.82
CA THR A 389 -9.09 18.90 -0.31
C THR A 389 -7.83 18.83 -1.17
N VAL A 390 -6.80 18.16 -0.66
CA VAL A 390 -5.53 17.90 -1.34
C VAL A 390 -5.16 16.43 -1.18
N GLU A 391 -4.58 15.82 -2.21
CA GLU A 391 -4.02 14.46 -2.23
C GLU A 391 -2.71 14.43 -3.04
N VAL A 392 -1.88 13.39 -2.88
CA VAL A 392 -0.71 13.17 -3.74
C VAL A 392 -1.20 12.88 -5.16
N ALA A 393 -0.65 13.58 -6.16
CA ALA A 393 -1.20 13.60 -7.52
C ALA A 393 -1.31 12.21 -8.17
N HIS A 394 -0.41 11.28 -7.79
CA HIS A 394 -0.50 9.89 -8.21
C HIS A 394 0.22 8.96 -7.20
N GLU A 395 -0.32 7.75 -6.97
CA GLU A 395 0.36 6.69 -6.17
C GLU A 395 1.76 6.35 -6.71
N ALA A 396 2.07 6.69 -7.96
CA ALA A 396 3.38 6.46 -8.55
C ALA A 396 4.49 7.23 -7.81
N LEU A 397 4.22 8.46 -7.35
CA LEU A 397 5.19 9.24 -6.54
C LEU A 397 5.60 8.48 -5.28
N LEU A 398 4.67 7.81 -4.61
CA LEU A 398 4.92 7.00 -3.41
C LEU A 398 5.82 5.78 -3.70
N ARG A 399 5.87 5.33 -4.96
CA ARG A 399 6.60 4.11 -5.38
C ARG A 399 7.89 4.38 -6.15
N SER A 400 8.04 5.54 -6.80
CA SER A 400 9.21 5.85 -7.62
C SER A 400 10.05 7.02 -7.12
N TRP A 401 9.51 7.94 -6.31
CA TRP A 401 10.28 9.11 -5.89
C TRP A 401 11.10 8.82 -4.63
N LYS A 402 12.42 8.79 -4.78
CA LYS A 402 13.34 8.33 -3.73
C LYS A 402 13.25 9.12 -2.42
N VAL A 403 13.15 10.45 -2.49
CA VAL A 403 12.99 11.33 -1.31
C VAL A 403 11.76 10.91 -0.50
N LEU A 404 10.64 10.67 -1.18
CA LEU A 404 9.37 10.33 -0.52
C LEU A 404 9.40 8.92 0.09
N GLN A 405 10.03 7.95 -0.60
CA GLN A 405 10.28 6.62 -0.03
C GLN A 405 11.12 6.67 1.25
N ASP A 406 12.20 7.45 1.24
CA ASP A 406 13.08 7.57 2.40
C ASP A 406 12.39 8.27 3.58
N LEU A 407 11.56 9.30 3.30
CA LEU A 407 10.68 9.94 4.29
C LEU A 407 9.65 8.96 4.89
N ILE A 408 8.99 8.16 4.05
CA ILE A 408 8.03 7.14 4.50
C ILE A 408 8.72 6.15 5.45
N ARG A 409 9.91 5.66 5.07
CA ARG A 409 10.69 4.70 5.89
C ARG A 409 11.17 5.31 7.20
N GLU A 410 11.60 6.58 7.20
CA GLU A 410 12.05 7.24 8.43
C GLU A 410 10.89 7.51 9.41
N LYS A 411 9.71 7.89 8.89
CA LYS A 411 8.55 8.29 9.69
C LYS A 411 7.47 7.21 9.79
N GLU A 412 7.78 5.95 9.44
CA GLU A 412 6.81 4.85 9.36
C GLU A 412 6.01 4.70 10.66
N GLU A 413 6.69 4.72 11.83
CA GLU A 413 6.02 4.63 13.14
C GLU A 413 4.99 5.75 13.36
N ILE A 414 5.28 6.97 12.91
CA ILE A 414 4.37 8.12 13.01
C ILE A 414 3.18 7.92 12.08
N ILE A 415 3.41 7.46 10.85
CA ILE A 415 2.36 7.19 9.85
C ILE A 415 1.42 6.08 10.37
N VAL A 416 1.96 4.98 10.91
CA VAL A 416 1.18 3.87 11.50
C VAL A 416 0.37 4.35 12.70
N LEU A 417 1.00 5.04 13.66
CA LEU A 417 0.32 5.49 14.89
C LEU A 417 -0.75 6.53 14.59
N ARG A 418 -0.51 7.47 13.68
CA ARG A 418 -1.51 8.47 13.28
C ARG A 418 -2.67 7.84 12.48
N SER A 419 -2.39 6.86 11.62
CA SER A 419 -3.45 6.13 10.89
C SER A 419 -4.36 5.38 11.85
N ARG A 420 -3.80 4.72 12.88
CA ARG A 420 -4.56 4.09 13.97
C ARG A 420 -5.30 5.11 14.83
N LEU A 421 -4.69 6.24 15.16
CA LEU A 421 -5.33 7.32 15.92
C LEU A 421 -6.60 7.81 15.22
N TYR A 422 -6.55 8.04 13.90
CA TYR A 422 -7.72 8.50 13.15
C TYR A 422 -8.83 7.44 13.05
N ALA A 423 -8.48 6.16 12.90
CA ALA A 423 -9.45 5.07 12.91
C ALA A 423 -10.15 4.94 14.29
N ASP A 424 -9.36 4.83 15.35
CA ASP A 424 -9.85 4.64 16.73
C ASP A 424 -10.63 5.88 17.21
N ALA A 425 -10.19 7.10 16.86
CA ALA A 425 -10.90 8.35 17.20
C ALA A 425 -12.23 8.51 16.45
N LYS A 426 -12.31 8.09 15.18
CA LYS A 426 -13.57 8.09 14.42
C LYS A 426 -14.57 7.08 15.00
N GLN A 427 -14.11 5.84 15.26
CA GLN A 427 -14.92 4.82 15.93
C GLN A 427 -15.42 5.29 17.31
N TRP A 428 -14.58 6.00 18.06
CA TRP A 428 -14.94 6.58 19.35
C TRP A 428 -16.04 7.65 19.24
N ASP A 429 -15.94 8.61 18.31
CA ASP A 429 -16.96 9.65 18.09
C ASP A 429 -18.29 9.07 17.57
N ASP A 430 -18.22 8.08 16.67
CA ASP A 430 -19.40 7.34 16.19
C ASP A 430 -20.09 6.57 17.34
N LEU A 431 -19.32 5.93 18.23
CA LEU A 431 -19.86 5.27 19.42
C LEU A 431 -20.33 6.24 20.50
N GLN A 432 -19.71 7.41 20.66
CA GLN A 432 -20.07 8.39 21.70
C GLN A 432 -21.52 8.88 21.52
N LYS A 433 -22.01 8.90 20.28
CA LYS A 433 -23.40 9.26 19.90
C LYS A 433 -24.42 8.14 20.17
N GLN A 434 -23.97 6.89 20.38
CA GLN A 434 -24.81 5.70 20.49
C GLN A 434 -24.74 5.04 21.87
N ASP A 435 -23.54 4.85 22.40
CA ASP A 435 -23.22 4.14 23.64
C ASP A 435 -21.93 4.73 24.26
N ALA A 436 -22.10 5.70 25.15
CA ALA A 436 -20.98 6.38 25.82
C ALA A 436 -20.12 5.44 26.70
N VAL A 437 -20.65 4.28 27.12
CA VAL A 437 -19.89 3.30 27.91
C VAL A 437 -18.93 2.55 27.00
N LYS A 438 -19.41 2.06 25.85
CA LYS A 438 -18.55 1.44 24.82
C LYS A 438 -17.53 2.41 24.24
N ALA A 439 -17.91 3.66 23.99
CA ALA A 439 -16.96 4.70 23.59
C ALA A 439 -15.81 4.79 24.62
N SER A 440 -16.11 4.77 25.92
CA SER A 440 -15.07 4.85 26.96
C SER A 440 -14.09 3.65 26.98
N SER A 441 -14.42 2.50 26.37
CA SER A 441 -13.49 1.37 26.25
C SER A 441 -12.54 1.43 25.04
N GLU A 442 -12.82 2.26 24.03
CA GLU A 442 -11.94 2.45 22.86
C GLU A 442 -10.78 3.43 23.12
N LEU A 443 -10.90 4.25 24.17
CA LEU A 443 -9.91 5.26 24.56
C LEU A 443 -8.53 4.63 24.85
N TRP A 444 -7.47 5.31 24.43
CA TRP A 444 -6.12 4.78 24.53
C TRP A 444 -5.55 4.83 25.95
N GLY A 445 -4.83 3.77 26.32
CA GLY A 445 -4.06 3.70 27.56
C GLY A 445 -2.63 3.21 27.34
N GLY A 446 -1.86 3.18 28.42
CA GLY A 446 -0.52 2.58 28.46
C GLY A 446 0.45 3.17 27.44
N SER A 447 1.16 2.30 26.72
CA SER A 447 2.22 2.68 25.77
C SER A 447 1.72 3.44 24.55
N LYS A 448 0.53 3.12 24.01
CA LYS A 448 -0.08 3.87 22.88
C LYS A 448 -0.27 5.34 23.25
N LEU A 449 -0.89 5.59 24.41
CA LEU A 449 -1.14 6.96 24.89
C LEU A 449 0.17 7.69 25.24
N ALA A 450 1.15 7.00 25.82
CA ALA A 450 2.45 7.59 26.10
C ALA A 450 3.15 8.08 24.82
N LYS A 451 3.22 7.23 23.78
CA LYS A 451 3.85 7.58 22.49
C LYS A 451 3.15 8.73 21.78
N ILE A 452 1.82 8.75 21.71
CA ILE A 452 1.11 9.84 21.01
C ILE A 452 1.29 11.19 21.71
N VAL A 453 1.33 11.21 23.06
CA VAL A 453 1.62 12.41 23.85
C VAL A 453 3.08 12.86 23.72
N GLU A 454 4.03 11.94 23.52
CA GLU A 454 5.43 12.26 23.24
C GLU A 454 5.60 12.89 21.85
N PHE A 455 5.03 12.29 20.80
CA PHE A 455 5.06 12.86 19.44
C PHE A 455 4.32 14.20 19.35
N GLN A 456 3.25 14.40 20.12
CA GLN A 456 2.56 15.70 20.21
C GLN A 456 3.45 16.77 20.87
N LYS A 457 4.26 16.42 21.89
CA LYS A 457 5.21 17.37 22.51
C LYS A 457 6.38 17.73 21.62
N ASN A 458 6.81 16.80 20.77
CA ASN A 458 7.93 16.98 19.85
C ASN A 458 7.50 17.58 18.49
N ASN A 459 6.28 18.15 18.41
CA ASN A 459 5.66 18.69 17.19
C ASN A 459 5.69 17.73 15.97
N SER A 460 5.77 16.42 16.20
CA SER A 460 5.91 15.41 15.14
C SER A 460 4.56 14.94 14.58
N LEU A 461 3.46 15.55 15.02
CA LEU A 461 2.08 15.34 14.58
C LEU A 461 1.38 16.68 14.35
N PRO A 462 1.78 17.46 13.31
CA PRO A 462 1.05 18.65 12.92
C PRO A 462 -0.39 18.31 12.48
N ASN A 463 -1.27 19.31 12.50
CA ASN A 463 -2.58 19.30 11.83
C ASN A 463 -3.51 18.12 12.20
N LEU A 464 -3.47 17.65 13.45
CA LEU A 464 -4.47 16.69 13.95
C LEU A 464 -5.88 17.28 13.88
N ASN A 465 -6.83 16.52 13.31
CA ASN A 465 -8.23 16.94 13.28
C ASN A 465 -8.87 17.02 14.68
N THR A 466 -9.97 17.76 14.80
CA THR A 466 -10.63 18.04 16.09
C THR A 466 -11.01 16.75 16.84
N VAL A 467 -11.53 15.75 16.12
CA VAL A 467 -11.94 14.46 16.70
C VAL A 467 -10.75 13.71 17.32
N ALA A 468 -9.61 13.66 16.65
CA ALA A 468 -8.39 13.06 17.19
C ALA A 468 -7.83 13.83 18.40
N ILE A 469 -7.92 15.16 18.39
CA ILE A 469 -7.53 16.00 19.53
C ILE A 469 -8.44 15.72 20.74
N GLU A 470 -9.74 15.60 20.54
CA GLU A 470 -10.71 15.29 21.61
C GLU A 470 -10.54 13.87 22.13
N PHE A 471 -10.31 12.88 21.25
CA PHE A 471 -9.99 11.50 21.62
C PHE A 471 -8.72 11.41 22.48
N ILE A 472 -7.64 12.14 22.14
CA ILE A 472 -6.42 12.19 22.96
C ILE A 472 -6.72 12.83 24.33
N LYS A 473 -7.43 13.96 24.37
CA LYS A 473 -7.81 14.63 25.64
C LYS A 473 -8.68 13.72 26.52
N ALA A 474 -9.63 12.99 25.94
CA ALA A 474 -10.47 12.03 26.64
C ALA A 474 -9.65 10.84 27.17
N SER A 475 -8.72 10.32 26.36
CA SER A 475 -7.80 9.23 26.74
C SER A 475 -6.90 9.62 27.92
N ILE A 476 -6.29 10.82 27.87
CA ILE A 476 -5.51 11.40 28.99
C ILE A 476 -6.39 11.51 30.25
N SER A 477 -7.57 12.10 30.10
CA SER A 477 -8.51 12.30 31.22
C SER A 477 -8.95 10.97 31.86
N GLN A 478 -9.16 9.92 31.06
CA GLN A 478 -9.51 8.60 31.57
C GLN A 478 -8.32 7.93 32.27
N ALA A 479 -7.12 8.00 31.70
CA ALA A 479 -5.90 7.48 32.33
C ALA A 479 -5.64 8.14 33.70
N GLU A 480 -5.87 9.45 33.82
CA GLU A 480 -5.82 10.18 35.09
C GLU A 480 -6.92 9.74 36.07
N ARG A 481 -8.17 9.56 35.60
CA ARG A 481 -9.26 9.03 36.43
C ARG A 481 -8.93 7.64 36.97
N GLN A 482 -8.51 6.71 36.13
CA GLN A 482 -8.11 5.35 36.56
C GLN A 482 -6.95 5.38 37.55
N LYS A 483 -5.95 6.24 37.35
CA LYS A 483 -4.84 6.45 38.29
C LYS A 483 -5.34 6.97 39.64
N ASN A 484 -6.22 7.98 39.63
CA ASN A 484 -6.80 8.57 40.82
C ASN A 484 -7.76 7.61 41.54
N GLU A 485 -8.49 6.75 40.83
CA GLU A 485 -9.32 5.70 41.42
C GLU A 485 -8.48 4.60 42.05
N LYS A 486 -7.40 4.13 41.41
CA LYS A 486 -6.43 3.21 42.02
C LYS A 486 -5.80 3.80 43.30
N ILE A 487 -5.54 5.10 43.32
CA ILE A 487 -5.09 5.81 44.53
C ILE A 487 -6.21 5.88 45.58
N ARG A 488 -7.47 6.11 45.18
CA ARG A 488 -8.63 6.15 46.11
C ARG A 488 -8.97 4.78 46.68
N THR A 489 -8.88 3.69 45.91
CA THR A 489 -9.10 2.33 46.41
C THR A 489 -7.96 1.90 47.32
N ALA A 490 -6.70 2.19 46.96
CA ALA A 490 -5.55 2.00 47.87
C ALA A 490 -5.72 2.80 49.17
N ARG A 491 -6.21 4.05 49.11
CA ARG A 491 -6.53 4.87 50.29
C ARG A 491 -7.71 4.32 51.10
N ARG A 492 -8.73 3.72 50.47
CA ARG A 492 -9.85 3.05 51.18
C ARG A 492 -9.40 1.78 51.89
N ILE A 493 -8.52 1.00 51.27
CA ILE A 493 -7.87 -0.17 51.88
C ILE A 493 -7.00 0.29 53.07
N ALA A 494 -6.21 1.35 52.90
CA ALA A 494 -5.40 1.92 53.98
C ALA A 494 -6.25 2.53 55.12
N ALA A 495 -7.41 3.13 54.81
CA ALA A 495 -8.33 3.69 55.81
C ALA A 495 -9.09 2.62 56.63
N GLY A 496 -9.01 1.34 56.25
CA GLY A 496 -9.42 0.21 57.10
C GLY A 496 -8.46 -0.05 58.27
N SER A 497 -7.27 0.56 58.25
CA SER A 497 -6.30 0.56 59.35
C SER A 497 -6.29 1.94 60.01
N LEU A 498 -6.49 1.99 61.34
CA LEU A 498 -6.46 3.24 62.10
C LEU A 498 -5.12 3.97 61.90
N VAL A 499 -5.16 5.18 61.32
CA VAL A 499 -4.74 6.46 61.94
C VAL A 499 -5.26 7.59 61.04
N ALA A 500 -6.10 8.47 61.59
CA ALA A 500 -6.61 9.64 60.87
C ALA A 500 -6.44 10.92 61.71
N VAL A 501 -5.74 11.90 61.12
CA VAL A 501 -5.80 13.36 61.38
C VAL A 501 -5.22 13.90 62.70
N VAL A 502 -3.96 14.38 62.63
CA VAL A 502 -3.47 15.77 62.92
C VAL A 502 -2.02 15.90 62.38
N VAL A 503 -1.37 17.05 62.11
CA VAL A 503 -1.72 18.50 62.06
C VAL A 503 -1.32 19.07 60.67
N SER A 504 -2.10 19.97 60.08
CA SER A 504 -2.14 20.21 58.63
C SER A 504 -1.47 21.49 58.09
N THR A 505 -0.22 21.79 58.44
CA THR A 505 0.62 22.76 57.69
C THR A 505 2.12 22.44 57.73
N GLY A 506 2.69 22.19 58.91
CA GLY A 506 4.12 21.82 59.05
C GLY A 506 4.46 20.41 58.55
N LEU A 507 3.52 19.46 58.68
CA LEU A 507 3.73 18.07 58.24
C LEU A 507 3.83 17.93 56.72
N GLY A 508 3.31 18.87 55.91
CA GLY A 508 3.47 18.80 54.46
C GLY A 508 4.94 18.80 54.03
N PHE A 509 5.73 19.72 54.60
CA PHE A 509 7.16 19.82 54.31
C PHE A 509 7.98 18.70 54.95
N MET A 510 7.66 18.30 56.19
CA MET A 510 8.38 17.19 56.85
C MET A 510 8.04 15.82 56.25
N ALA A 511 6.79 15.52 55.93
CA ALA A 511 6.41 14.29 55.24
C ALA A 511 6.89 14.28 53.78
N TRP A 512 6.96 15.43 53.09
CA TRP A 512 7.64 15.52 51.80
C TRP A 512 9.15 15.23 51.94
N LYS A 513 9.84 15.86 52.90
CA LYS A 513 11.27 15.61 53.14
C LYS A 513 11.54 14.15 53.58
N GLN A 514 10.65 13.57 54.38
CA GLN A 514 10.73 12.18 54.85
C GLN A 514 10.36 11.17 53.77
N THR A 515 9.41 11.47 52.87
CA THR A 515 9.14 10.61 51.70
C THR A 515 10.25 10.71 50.66
N GLN A 516 10.86 11.88 50.43
CA GLN A 516 12.06 12.01 49.60
C GLN A 516 13.22 11.18 50.19
N GLN A 517 13.44 11.24 51.52
CA GLN A 517 14.47 10.42 52.17
C GLN A 517 14.15 8.93 52.19
N ALA A 518 12.87 8.53 52.32
CA ALA A 518 12.45 7.14 52.24
C ALA A 518 12.56 6.58 50.81
N GLU A 519 12.26 7.38 49.77
CA GLU A 519 12.51 7.04 48.37
C GLU A 519 14.01 6.82 48.10
N LEU A 520 14.91 7.58 48.73
CA LEU A 520 16.37 7.37 48.64
C LEU A 520 16.82 6.11 49.35
N ASN A 521 16.39 5.91 50.60
CA ASN A 521 16.73 4.70 51.34
C ASN A 521 16.19 3.45 50.62
N LEU A 522 15.03 3.54 49.96
CA LEU A 522 14.47 2.50 49.11
C LEU A 522 15.26 2.31 47.79
N ALA A 523 15.74 3.40 47.17
CA ALA A 523 16.61 3.30 46.00
C ALA A 523 17.94 2.59 46.34
N ASN A 524 18.56 2.96 47.45
CA ASN A 524 19.81 2.33 47.90
C ASN A 524 19.59 0.87 48.31
N ALA A 525 18.52 0.56 49.06
CA ALA A 525 18.16 -0.82 49.38
C ALA A 525 17.89 -1.67 48.11
N ARG A 526 17.31 -1.07 47.07
CA ARG A 526 17.16 -1.72 45.75
C ARG A 526 18.48 -1.89 44.99
N GLY A 527 19.41 -0.96 45.13
CA GLY A 527 20.78 -1.10 44.62
C GLY A 527 21.51 -2.30 45.24
N PHE A 528 21.50 -2.40 46.57
CA PHE A 528 22.06 -3.56 47.28
C PHE A 528 21.30 -4.86 46.96
N SER A 529 19.97 -4.81 46.87
CA SER A 529 19.18 -5.98 46.45
C SER A 529 19.49 -6.40 45.03
N SER A 530 19.77 -5.46 44.11
CA SER A 530 20.19 -5.76 42.75
C SER A 530 21.50 -6.53 42.75
N LEU A 531 22.53 -6.03 43.43
CA LEU A 531 23.82 -6.72 43.55
C LEU A 531 23.65 -8.13 44.16
N SER A 532 22.86 -8.27 45.22
CA SER A 532 22.61 -9.59 45.84
C SER A 532 21.75 -10.55 44.99
N LEU A 533 20.95 -10.04 44.04
CA LEU A 533 20.21 -10.85 43.07
C LEU A 533 21.12 -11.24 41.89
N PHE A 534 22.01 -10.34 41.49
CA PHE A 534 23.03 -10.56 40.46
C PHE A 534 24.02 -11.66 40.87
N ASP A 535 24.55 -11.61 42.10
CA ASP A 535 25.42 -12.65 42.69
C ASP A 535 24.74 -14.04 42.78
N LYS A 536 23.40 -14.08 42.67
CA LYS A 536 22.58 -15.30 42.68
C LYS A 536 22.12 -15.72 41.28
N GLY A 537 22.68 -15.15 40.22
CA GLY A 537 22.33 -15.45 38.82
C GLY A 537 20.95 -14.95 38.39
N LYS A 538 20.29 -14.09 39.16
CA LYS A 538 18.99 -13.49 38.82
C LYS A 538 19.17 -12.14 38.13
N GLU A 539 19.90 -12.16 37.02
CA GLU A 539 20.39 -10.96 36.33
C GLU A 539 19.26 -10.00 35.91
N LEU A 540 18.10 -10.52 35.47
CA LEU A 540 16.96 -9.69 35.08
C LEU A 540 16.30 -8.98 36.28
N ASP A 541 16.08 -9.69 37.39
CA ASP A 541 15.50 -9.12 38.62
C ASP A 541 16.44 -8.03 39.19
N ALA A 542 17.75 -8.29 39.13
CA ALA A 542 18.78 -7.31 39.46
C ALA A 542 18.68 -6.06 38.58
N PHE A 543 18.69 -6.22 37.26
CA PHE A 543 18.61 -5.14 36.27
C PHE A 543 17.35 -4.26 36.49
N VAL A 544 16.22 -4.90 36.80
CA VAL A 544 14.95 -4.24 37.08
C VAL A 544 15.01 -3.43 38.40
N GLU A 545 15.58 -3.96 39.48
CA GLU A 545 15.72 -3.20 40.74
C GLU A 545 16.79 -2.10 40.65
N ALA A 546 17.91 -2.30 39.94
CA ALA A 546 18.90 -1.27 39.66
C ALA A 546 18.32 -0.11 38.84
N ILE A 547 17.57 -0.39 37.76
CA ILE A 547 16.93 0.69 36.98
C ILE A 547 15.85 1.41 37.79
N LYS A 548 15.10 0.72 38.66
CA LYS A 548 14.17 1.36 39.60
C LYS A 548 14.92 2.29 40.57
N ALA A 549 16.06 1.85 41.09
CA ALA A 549 16.92 2.67 41.95
C ALA A 549 17.45 3.90 41.20
N GLY A 550 18.09 3.71 40.04
CA GLY A 550 18.64 4.78 39.21
C GLY A 550 17.60 5.82 38.77
N LYS A 551 16.42 5.39 38.31
CA LYS A 551 15.33 6.32 37.96
C LYS A 551 14.81 7.10 39.17
N THR A 552 14.83 6.51 40.36
CA THR A 552 14.47 7.20 41.60
C THR A 552 15.49 8.27 41.96
N LEU A 553 16.79 7.94 41.88
CA LEU A 553 17.89 8.87 42.11
C LEU A 553 17.91 10.02 41.10
N GLN A 554 17.76 9.72 39.80
CA GLN A 554 17.72 10.71 38.72
C GLN A 554 16.56 11.71 38.92
N LYS A 555 15.36 11.22 39.25
CA LYS A 555 14.18 12.05 39.54
C LYS A 555 14.44 13.02 40.71
N GLN A 556 15.23 12.59 41.70
CA GLN A 556 15.63 13.42 42.85
C GLN A 556 16.91 14.24 42.64
N HIS A 557 17.55 14.16 41.46
CA HIS A 557 18.82 14.83 41.16
C HIS A 557 19.94 14.51 42.18
N LYS A 558 19.97 13.28 42.70
CA LYS A 558 20.96 12.81 43.67
C LYS A 558 21.83 11.72 43.09
N TYR A 559 23.11 11.75 43.47
CA TYR A 559 24.09 10.75 43.09
C TYR A 559 24.29 9.76 44.24
N ASP A 560 24.27 8.47 43.91
CA ASP A 560 24.70 7.41 44.81
C ASP A 560 25.74 6.53 44.09
N LYS A 561 26.88 6.31 44.73
CA LYS A 561 28.03 5.65 44.12
C LYS A 561 27.79 4.15 43.89
N GLU A 562 27.04 3.50 44.78
CA GLU A 562 26.85 2.05 44.77
C GLU A 562 25.79 1.67 43.74
N VAL A 563 24.69 2.44 43.68
CA VAL A 563 23.69 2.29 42.61
C VAL A 563 24.28 2.63 41.23
N THR A 564 25.14 3.65 41.15
CA THR A 564 25.79 4.00 39.87
C THR A 564 26.77 2.92 39.40
N ASN A 565 27.57 2.34 40.31
CA ASN A 565 28.46 1.22 39.96
C ASN A 565 27.67 0.00 39.47
N ALA A 566 26.59 -0.38 40.17
CA ALA A 566 25.72 -1.48 39.73
C ALA A 566 25.13 -1.21 38.34
N LEU A 567 24.63 0.01 38.07
CA LEU A 567 24.13 0.39 36.75
C LEU A 567 25.20 0.40 35.66
N GLN A 568 26.43 0.82 35.98
CA GLN A 568 27.56 0.85 35.05
C GLN A 568 27.99 -0.57 34.65
N GLU A 569 28.00 -1.50 35.61
CA GLU A 569 28.34 -2.90 35.41
C GLU A 569 27.25 -3.65 34.62
N LEU A 570 25.97 -3.33 34.88
CA LEU A 570 24.83 -3.84 34.12
C LEU A 570 24.80 -3.28 32.68
N LEU A 571 25.08 -1.98 32.47
CA LEU A 571 25.14 -1.38 31.13
C LEU A 571 26.24 -1.98 30.24
N ASN A 572 27.30 -2.53 30.84
CA ASN A 572 28.38 -3.21 30.11
C ASN A 572 28.00 -4.60 29.58
N ARG A 573 26.81 -5.14 29.90
CA ARG A 573 26.28 -6.39 29.31
C ARG A 573 24.88 -6.16 28.71
N LYS A 574 24.77 -6.24 27.37
CA LYS A 574 23.50 -6.10 26.63
C LYS A 574 22.44 -7.09 27.14
N SER A 575 21.21 -6.61 27.37
CA SER A 575 20.09 -7.40 27.89
C SER A 575 19.44 -8.29 26.83
N GLU A 576 19.36 -9.59 27.08
CA GLU A 576 18.66 -10.59 26.27
C GLU A 576 17.18 -10.69 26.69
N ARG A 577 16.25 -10.70 25.72
CA ARG A 577 14.79 -10.74 26.00
C ARG A 577 14.30 -12.14 26.40
N ASN A 578 14.87 -13.17 25.78
CA ASN A 578 14.61 -14.58 26.03
C ASN A 578 15.80 -15.37 25.51
N ARG A 579 16.25 -16.40 26.23
CA ARG A 579 17.47 -17.15 25.93
C ARG A 579 17.11 -18.59 25.62
N LEU A 580 17.24 -18.97 24.34
CA LEU A 580 16.82 -20.27 23.82
C LEU A 580 17.96 -21.29 23.95
N GLU A 581 18.10 -21.86 25.14
CA GLU A 581 19.13 -22.88 25.43
C GLU A 581 18.67 -24.28 25.00
N GLY A 582 19.55 -25.04 24.33
CA GLY A 582 19.26 -26.42 23.93
C GLY A 582 20.07 -26.95 22.75
N HIS A 583 20.66 -26.06 21.93
CA HIS A 583 21.69 -26.46 20.96
C HIS A 583 23.05 -26.69 21.64
N TYR A 584 23.79 -27.70 21.19
CA TYR A 584 25.06 -28.12 21.78
C TYR A 584 26.31 -27.58 21.03
N ALA A 585 26.11 -26.80 19.98
CA ALA A 585 27.15 -26.10 19.24
C ALA A 585 26.58 -24.83 18.58
N LEU A 586 27.43 -24.09 17.84
CA LEU A 586 27.10 -22.82 17.20
C LEU A 586 25.78 -22.88 16.41
N VAL A 587 24.86 -21.97 16.72
CA VAL A 587 23.66 -21.75 15.90
C VAL A 587 24.06 -20.88 14.71
N ASN A 588 23.94 -21.42 13.50
CA ASN A 588 24.40 -20.74 12.28
C ASN A 588 23.30 -19.93 11.59
N SER A 589 22.03 -20.29 11.80
CA SER A 589 20.89 -19.67 11.13
C SER A 589 19.64 -19.74 11.99
N VAL A 590 18.80 -18.71 11.91
CA VAL A 590 17.48 -18.62 12.53
C VAL A 590 16.48 -17.99 11.59
N ASN A 591 15.20 -18.36 11.70
CA ASN A 591 14.11 -17.81 10.88
C ASN A 591 12.78 -17.86 11.64
N PHE A 592 11.85 -16.93 11.38
CA PHE A 592 10.50 -16.95 11.95
C PHE A 592 9.51 -17.57 10.97
N THR A 593 8.49 -18.28 11.47
CA THR A 593 7.30 -18.58 10.67
C THR A 593 6.63 -17.28 10.20
N PRO A 594 5.90 -17.29 9.06
CA PRO A 594 5.19 -16.10 8.57
C PRO A 594 4.20 -15.48 9.57
N ASP A 595 3.67 -16.26 10.51
CA ASP A 595 2.78 -15.78 11.57
C ASP A 595 3.49 -15.28 12.85
N GLY A 596 4.83 -15.35 12.88
CA GLY A 596 5.69 -14.90 13.96
C GLY A 596 5.65 -15.73 15.26
N LYS A 597 4.89 -16.83 15.32
CA LYS A 597 4.69 -17.60 16.57
C LYS A 597 5.76 -18.65 16.84
N THR A 598 6.38 -19.16 15.78
CA THR A 598 7.43 -20.18 15.86
C THR A 598 8.72 -19.64 15.27
N LEU A 599 9.84 -19.87 15.95
CA LEU A 599 11.18 -19.65 15.43
C LEU A 599 11.84 -21.00 15.14
N VAL A 600 12.60 -21.08 14.06
CA VAL A 600 13.46 -22.22 13.75
C VAL A 600 14.93 -21.82 13.87
N SER A 601 15.79 -22.74 14.30
CA SER A 601 17.24 -22.58 14.34
C SER A 601 17.95 -23.80 13.77
N GLY A 602 19.02 -23.58 12.99
CA GLY A 602 19.93 -24.62 12.50
C GLY A 602 21.32 -24.47 13.11
N SER A 603 21.93 -25.58 13.54
CA SER A 603 23.18 -25.57 14.32
C SER A 603 24.27 -26.50 13.77
N ALA A 604 25.51 -26.19 14.17
CA ALA A 604 26.69 -27.04 14.04
C ALA A 604 26.58 -28.36 14.83
N ASP A 605 25.59 -28.51 15.73
CA ASP A 605 25.27 -29.79 16.38
C ASP A 605 24.51 -30.78 15.48
N LYS A 606 24.35 -30.42 14.19
CA LYS A 606 23.68 -31.19 13.13
C LYS A 606 22.16 -31.30 13.28
N THR A 607 21.59 -30.54 14.22
CA THR A 607 20.14 -30.50 14.45
C THR A 607 19.51 -29.19 14.01
N ILE A 608 18.20 -29.25 13.83
CA ILE A 608 17.32 -28.10 13.66
C ILE A 608 16.37 -28.10 14.85
N LYS A 609 16.07 -26.95 15.45
CA LYS A 609 15.08 -26.84 16.53
C LYS A 609 14.00 -25.83 16.19
N LEU A 610 12.77 -26.15 16.55
CA LEU A 610 11.62 -25.26 16.50
C LEU A 610 11.29 -24.81 17.92
N TRP A 611 10.97 -23.53 18.08
CA TRP A 611 10.79 -22.86 19.37
C TRP A 611 9.51 -22.03 19.37
N ASN A 612 8.77 -22.07 20.47
CA ASN A 612 7.67 -21.16 20.70
C ASN A 612 8.23 -19.79 21.10
N VAL A 613 7.89 -18.75 20.33
CA VAL A 613 8.46 -17.40 20.49
C VAL A 613 7.97 -16.70 21.77
N GLU A 614 6.75 -17.03 22.22
CA GLU A 614 6.15 -16.44 23.43
C GLU A 614 6.70 -17.09 24.71
N THR A 615 6.83 -18.43 24.74
CA THR A 615 7.26 -19.16 25.94
C THR A 615 8.76 -19.45 25.99
N GLY A 616 9.48 -19.36 24.87
CA GLY A 616 10.88 -19.77 24.74
C GLY A 616 11.12 -21.28 24.77
N GLN A 617 10.08 -22.09 24.80
CA GLN A 617 10.20 -23.55 24.90
C GLN A 617 10.48 -24.18 23.53
N GLU A 618 11.34 -25.21 23.52
CA GLU A 618 11.52 -26.06 22.34
C GLU A 618 10.21 -26.81 22.04
N ILE A 619 9.72 -26.67 20.82
CA ILE A 619 8.58 -27.42 20.28
C ILE A 619 9.06 -28.79 19.77
N ARG A 620 10.19 -28.82 19.04
CA ARG A 620 10.75 -30.05 18.46
C ARG A 620 12.20 -29.89 18.03
N THR A 621 12.99 -30.96 18.14
CA THR A 621 14.28 -31.14 17.43
C THR A 621 14.08 -32.01 16.19
N LEU A 622 14.50 -31.54 15.01
CA LEU A 622 14.65 -32.34 13.79
C LEU A 622 16.10 -32.85 13.68
N LYS A 623 16.27 -34.12 13.30
CA LYS A 623 17.57 -34.78 13.13
C LYS A 623 17.59 -35.50 11.79
N GLY A 624 18.72 -35.45 11.09
CA GLY A 624 18.91 -36.17 9.82
C GLY A 624 19.96 -35.57 8.89
N HIS A 625 20.52 -34.40 9.20
CA HIS A 625 21.77 -33.91 8.58
C HIS A 625 22.99 -34.59 9.22
N ASP A 626 24.00 -34.88 8.39
CA ASP A 626 25.22 -35.58 8.80
C ASP A 626 26.35 -34.62 9.20
N ASP A 627 26.16 -33.31 9.01
CA ASP A 627 27.08 -32.24 9.40
C ASP A 627 26.30 -30.95 9.75
N SER A 628 27.03 -29.89 10.09
CA SER A 628 26.54 -28.58 10.51
C SER A 628 25.48 -28.01 9.56
N VAL A 629 24.29 -27.74 10.09
CA VAL A 629 23.22 -27.03 9.38
C VAL A 629 23.58 -25.55 9.28
N SER A 630 23.74 -25.02 8.07
CA SER A 630 24.21 -23.67 7.80
C SER A 630 23.08 -22.65 7.62
N SER A 631 21.93 -23.09 7.12
CA SER A 631 20.81 -22.24 6.74
C SER A 631 19.49 -22.97 6.92
N VAL A 632 18.47 -22.28 7.45
CA VAL A 632 17.09 -22.76 7.60
C VAL A 632 16.10 -21.68 7.16
N ASN A 633 14.99 -22.08 6.52
CA ASN A 633 13.97 -21.15 6.03
C ASN A 633 12.58 -21.82 5.92
N PHE A 634 11.49 -21.11 6.21
CA PHE A 634 10.12 -21.60 6.04
C PHE A 634 9.57 -21.36 4.63
N SER A 635 8.68 -22.23 4.16
CA SER A 635 7.84 -21.94 3.00
C SER A 635 6.89 -20.77 3.29
N PRO A 636 6.40 -20.05 2.26
CA PRO A 636 5.47 -18.93 2.45
C PRO A 636 4.16 -19.29 3.18
N ASP A 637 3.73 -20.55 3.13
CA ASP A 637 2.56 -21.06 3.86
C ASP A 637 2.88 -21.58 5.29
N GLY A 638 4.16 -21.56 5.68
CA GLY A 638 4.66 -21.99 6.99
C GLY A 638 4.66 -23.51 7.23
N LYS A 639 4.25 -24.34 6.27
CA LYS A 639 4.07 -25.80 6.46
C LYS A 639 5.31 -26.63 6.17
N THR A 640 6.20 -26.13 5.32
CA THR A 640 7.45 -26.79 4.96
C THR A 640 8.63 -25.97 5.48
N LEU A 641 9.66 -26.65 5.96
CA LEU A 641 10.97 -26.06 6.25
C LEU A 641 11.97 -26.56 5.21
N VAL A 642 12.86 -25.69 4.72
CA VAL A 642 14.08 -26.09 4.01
C VAL A 642 15.31 -25.85 4.88
N SER A 643 16.29 -26.73 4.78
CA SER A 643 17.60 -26.58 5.42
C SER A 643 18.76 -26.92 4.49
N GLY A 644 19.82 -26.12 4.54
CA GLY A 644 21.11 -26.40 3.88
C GLY A 644 22.16 -26.81 4.90
N SER A 645 23.09 -27.69 4.51
CA SER A 645 24.09 -28.26 5.42
C SER A 645 25.48 -28.40 4.80
N ARG A 646 26.49 -28.52 5.67
CA ARG A 646 27.87 -28.87 5.30
C ARG A 646 28.03 -30.30 4.76
N ASP A 647 27.05 -31.17 4.99
CA ASP A 647 26.96 -32.50 4.36
C ASP A 647 26.65 -32.46 2.85
N LYS A 648 26.60 -31.26 2.25
CA LYS A 648 26.37 -30.99 0.82
C LYS A 648 24.94 -31.24 0.36
N THR A 649 24.02 -31.50 1.28
CA THR A 649 22.61 -31.73 0.99
C THR A 649 21.72 -30.56 1.40
N ILE A 650 20.54 -30.54 0.80
CA ILE A 650 19.42 -29.71 1.20
C ILE A 650 18.31 -30.66 1.65
N LYS A 651 17.61 -30.39 2.74
CA LYS A 651 16.48 -31.20 3.20
C LYS A 651 15.21 -30.36 3.31
N LEU A 652 14.09 -30.95 2.92
CA LEU A 652 12.75 -30.42 3.13
C LEU A 652 12.11 -31.20 4.27
N TRP A 653 11.44 -30.51 5.18
CA TRP A 653 10.81 -31.07 6.37
C TRP A 653 9.37 -30.60 6.48
N ASP A 654 8.50 -31.50 6.90
CA ASP A 654 7.14 -31.17 7.26
C ASP A 654 7.14 -30.58 8.69
N VAL A 655 6.58 -29.39 8.86
CA VAL A 655 6.68 -28.63 10.12
C VAL A 655 5.79 -29.25 11.22
N GLU A 656 4.62 -29.78 10.84
CA GLU A 656 3.63 -30.34 11.77
C GLU A 656 4.09 -31.68 12.37
N THR A 657 4.64 -32.56 11.54
CA THR A 657 5.12 -33.90 11.90
C THR A 657 6.61 -33.95 12.26
N GLY A 658 7.41 -33.02 11.71
CA GLY A 658 8.87 -33.00 11.87
C GLY A 658 9.61 -34.05 11.03
N GLN A 659 8.93 -34.68 10.07
CA GLN A 659 9.53 -35.70 9.22
C GLN A 659 10.27 -35.06 8.04
N GLU A 660 11.35 -35.71 7.58
CA GLU A 660 11.99 -35.35 6.32
C GLU A 660 11.07 -35.74 5.15
N ILE A 661 10.65 -34.76 4.36
CA ILE A 661 9.90 -34.97 3.12
C ILE A 661 10.85 -35.44 2.02
N ARG A 662 12.04 -34.82 1.92
CA ARG A 662 12.98 -35.05 0.82
C ARG A 662 14.40 -34.56 1.13
N THR A 663 15.41 -35.29 0.67
CA THR A 663 16.79 -34.79 0.49
C THR A 663 17.03 -34.41 -0.98
N LEU A 664 17.50 -33.20 -1.25
CA LEU A 664 18.06 -32.78 -2.54
C LEU A 664 19.58 -32.95 -2.52
N LYS A 665 20.14 -33.54 -3.59
CA LYS A 665 21.57 -33.76 -3.79
C LYS A 665 21.99 -33.20 -5.14
N GLY A 666 23.15 -32.55 -5.21
CA GLY A 666 23.70 -32.00 -6.45
C GLY A 666 24.75 -30.90 -6.25
N HIS A 667 24.85 -30.32 -5.05
CA HIS A 667 26.01 -29.52 -4.67
C HIS A 667 27.22 -30.41 -4.33
N TYR A 668 28.42 -29.92 -4.63
CA TYR A 668 29.68 -30.67 -4.47
C TYR A 668 30.50 -30.22 -3.25
N ALA A 669 30.14 -29.10 -2.63
CA ALA A 669 30.69 -28.59 -1.38
C ALA A 669 29.55 -28.22 -0.41
N LEU A 670 29.89 -27.64 0.74
CA LEU A 670 28.89 -27.24 1.74
C LEU A 670 27.85 -26.28 1.14
N VAL A 671 26.57 -26.49 1.46
CA VAL A 671 25.52 -25.52 1.16
C VAL A 671 25.62 -24.41 2.20
N ASN A 672 25.65 -23.15 1.79
CA ASN A 672 25.79 -21.99 2.66
C ASN A 672 24.45 -21.29 2.94
N SER A 673 23.53 -21.31 1.97
CA SER A 673 22.24 -20.61 2.06
C SER A 673 21.15 -21.35 1.28
N VAL A 674 19.92 -21.35 1.80
CA VAL A 674 18.71 -21.83 1.13
C VAL A 674 17.54 -20.86 1.34
N ASN A 675 16.67 -20.70 0.34
CA ASN A 675 15.47 -19.88 0.44
C ASN A 675 14.37 -20.34 -0.53
N PHE A 676 13.11 -20.09 -0.21
CA PHE A 676 11.96 -20.33 -1.09
C PHE A 676 11.67 -19.12 -1.98
N SER A 677 11.11 -19.36 -3.16
CA SER A 677 10.41 -18.32 -3.93
C SER A 677 9.12 -17.89 -3.21
N PRO A 678 8.61 -16.65 -3.42
CA PRO A 678 7.38 -16.18 -2.79
C PRO A 678 6.12 -17.01 -3.09
N ASP A 679 6.11 -17.78 -4.19
CA ASP A 679 5.04 -18.71 -4.54
C ASP A 679 5.21 -20.12 -3.94
N GLY A 680 6.32 -20.38 -3.23
CA GLY A 680 6.65 -21.65 -2.60
C GLY A 680 7.04 -22.79 -3.56
N LYS A 681 7.09 -22.57 -4.88
CA LYS A 681 7.30 -23.65 -5.87
C LYS A 681 8.76 -23.92 -6.21
N THR A 682 9.62 -22.93 -6.01
CA THR A 682 11.05 -22.99 -6.31
C THR A 682 11.86 -22.80 -5.05
N LEU A 683 12.95 -23.55 -4.92
CA LEU A 683 14.01 -23.31 -3.95
C LEU A 683 15.24 -22.77 -4.66
N VAL A 684 15.93 -21.83 -4.02
CA VAL A 684 17.29 -21.42 -4.39
C VAL A 684 18.28 -21.86 -3.31
N SER A 685 19.46 -22.30 -3.71
CA SER A 685 20.56 -22.62 -2.82
C SER A 685 21.89 -22.07 -3.33
N GLY A 686 22.73 -21.56 -2.42
CA GLY A 686 24.10 -21.17 -2.71
C GLY A 686 25.09 -22.05 -1.95
N SER A 687 26.20 -22.44 -2.59
CA SER A 687 27.19 -23.38 -2.04
C SER A 687 28.62 -22.90 -2.23
N ALA A 688 29.54 -23.42 -1.41
CA ALA A 688 30.99 -23.27 -1.59
C ALA A 688 31.56 -24.09 -2.77
N ASP A 689 30.71 -24.62 -3.66
CA ASP A 689 31.11 -25.12 -4.98
C ASP A 689 31.03 -24.02 -6.06
N ASN A 690 30.87 -22.77 -5.61
CA ASN A 690 30.80 -21.54 -6.39
C ASN A 690 29.61 -21.49 -7.35
N THR A 691 28.57 -22.31 -7.09
CA THR A 691 27.31 -22.30 -7.82
C THR A 691 26.11 -21.89 -6.96
N ILE A 692 25.12 -21.33 -7.64
CA ILE A 692 23.75 -21.20 -7.14
C ILE A 692 22.88 -22.18 -7.92
N LYS A 693 22.02 -22.95 -7.24
CA LYS A 693 21.10 -23.89 -7.89
C LYS A 693 19.64 -23.51 -7.61
N LEU A 694 18.81 -23.68 -8.63
CA LEU A 694 17.35 -23.60 -8.53
C LEU A 694 16.77 -25.00 -8.55
N TRP A 695 15.80 -25.28 -7.69
CA TRP A 695 15.17 -26.59 -7.54
C TRP A 695 13.65 -26.46 -7.56
N ASN A 696 12.98 -27.44 -8.17
CA ASN A 696 11.53 -27.56 -8.08
C ASN A 696 11.19 -28.23 -6.73
N VAL A 697 10.32 -27.60 -5.93
CA VAL A 697 9.96 -28.07 -4.58
C VAL A 697 9.18 -29.39 -4.62
N GLU A 698 8.25 -29.51 -5.56
CA GLU A 698 7.37 -30.68 -5.71
C GLU A 698 8.15 -31.91 -6.20
N THR A 699 8.95 -31.76 -7.26
CA THR A 699 9.68 -32.88 -7.89
C THR A 699 11.06 -33.12 -7.27
N GLY A 700 11.62 -32.14 -6.56
CA GLY A 700 12.98 -32.18 -6.00
C GLY A 700 14.09 -32.13 -7.04
N GLN A 701 13.78 -31.85 -8.30
CA GLN A 701 14.76 -31.81 -9.39
C GLN A 701 15.44 -30.44 -9.49
N GLU A 702 16.71 -30.44 -9.86
CA GLU A 702 17.41 -29.20 -10.23
C GLU A 702 16.82 -28.65 -11.54
N ILE A 703 16.36 -27.39 -11.50
CA ILE A 703 15.86 -26.63 -12.65
C ILE A 703 17.04 -26.01 -13.41
N ARG A 704 18.02 -25.45 -12.68
CA ARG A 704 19.14 -24.68 -13.27
C ARG A 704 20.30 -24.54 -12.27
N THR A 705 21.52 -24.71 -12.76
CA THR A 705 22.75 -24.20 -12.13
C THR A 705 23.09 -22.82 -12.71
N LEU A 706 23.36 -21.85 -11.84
CA LEU A 706 23.92 -20.54 -12.15
C LEU A 706 25.40 -20.52 -11.71
N LYS A 707 26.26 -19.95 -12.56
CA LYS A 707 27.70 -19.79 -12.34
C LYS A 707 28.09 -18.33 -12.56
N GLY A 708 29.13 -17.86 -11.88
CA GLY A 708 29.56 -16.45 -11.92
C GLY A 708 30.24 -15.94 -10.65
N HIS A 709 30.37 -16.77 -9.61
CA HIS A 709 31.31 -16.58 -8.52
C HIS A 709 32.53 -17.46 -8.79
N ASP A 710 33.75 -16.92 -8.64
CA ASP A 710 34.99 -17.60 -9.09
C ASP A 710 36.04 -17.79 -7.98
N ASN A 711 35.73 -17.46 -6.72
CA ASN A 711 36.54 -17.79 -5.53
C ASN A 711 35.64 -18.09 -4.34
#